data_AF-A0A162Y1B9-F1
#
_entry.id   AF-A0A162Y1B9-F1
#
_cell.length_a   1.000
_cell.length_b   1.000
_cell.length_c   1.000
_cell.angle_alpha   90.00
_cell.angle_beta   90.00
_cell.angle_gamma   90.00
#
_symmetry.space_group_name_H-M   'P 1'
#
loop_
_entity.id
_entity.type
_entity.pdbx_description
1 polymer ?
#
loop_
_entity_poly.entity_id
_entity_poly.type
_entity_poly.pdbx_seq_one_letter_code
_entity_poly.pdbx_strand_id
1 'polypeptide(L)'
;MKRQDPTLASHAVVDEEGTPRPPAVGGTSRCAWLFQDANSLFHKWRVVNCAKPSNLSASGSQEVEREQHLTGRNKQRRSLDLLTKLLWEMDALFNVHVEGAIQSGVRGETGAEDRGVGYPVLTGSLDRCQRNLRILQTVIMSGRPSTGARFIRAIVKNDAVKQDPPEIYGWRAFAMAGSACFGGMLFGFDIGTIGGVLELKEFQQKYDLINKSTKARADLNANIASTLQAGCFLGCFIASWMADKYGRRWTLQLAGLVTIVGCVIQAAASGSIEAMYIGRLVAGLGVGAASMVVPLYISENAPRAIRGGLTGLYQLFIATGTCLAFWVNYGSLLHISGSQAVYIVPLALQALPAVLLWICMALNKESPRFLAKQDRWEEATSVLARVRNLPASHEYVAAELKDIADQLEHERMLIAGATVKDLLKEMFTIPGNRKRALLSIGLMICQQMTGTNAINYYAPQIFKALGLEGNEVKLFATGIYGIVKMIACLAFLIFAADSLGRRRSLLWTSVAQGLAMLYIGLYMRFDPPVPGKAVPGAGYFALVCVFLFAGFFQFGWGPVCWIYVSEIPAARLRSLNVAIAAATQWLFNFVVARATPVMMTTVGFNGYGTFLIYGCFCFSMFFFVWFLVPETKGLSLEKMDDLFGITELIKNIEADREGRASMTEVGIDGKEVIREERKEVAPNTH
;
A
#
# COMPACT_ATOMS: atom_id res chain seq x y z
N MET A 1 6.99 -71.26 -3.52
CA MET A 1 5.68 -71.23 -2.84
C MET A 1 5.31 -69.78 -2.55
N LYS A 2 4.13 -69.33 -3.04
CA LYS A 2 3.46 -68.01 -2.84
C LYS A 2 4.26 -66.78 -3.31
N ARG A 3 4.34 -66.56 -4.63
CA ARG A 3 3.55 -65.63 -5.50
C ARG A 3 3.78 -64.13 -5.24
N GLN A 4 4.79 -63.64 -5.96
CA GLN A 4 4.90 -62.30 -6.54
C GLN A 4 3.88 -62.18 -7.69
N ASP A 5 3.48 -60.95 -8.07
CA ASP A 5 3.12 -60.69 -9.47
C ASP A 5 3.62 -59.29 -9.92
N PRO A 6 4.19 -59.18 -11.15
CA PRO A 6 4.81 -57.99 -11.69
C PRO A 6 4.07 -57.39 -12.90
N THR A 7 4.64 -56.29 -13.39
CA THR A 7 4.48 -55.59 -14.69
C THR A 7 3.88 -56.36 -15.87
N LEU A 8 3.06 -55.67 -16.69
CA LEU A 8 2.75 -56.08 -18.07
C LEU A 8 2.76 -54.87 -19.02
N ALA A 9 3.53 -55.02 -20.09
CA ALA A 9 3.41 -54.32 -21.34
C ALA A 9 2.89 -55.31 -22.40
N SER A 10 2.21 -54.76 -23.42
CA SER A 10 2.01 -55.27 -24.79
C SER A 10 0.65 -55.87 -25.21
N HIS A 11 0.17 -55.34 -26.34
CA HIS A 11 -0.57 -55.92 -27.48
C HIS A 11 -1.99 -56.54 -27.34
N ALA A 12 -2.93 -55.84 -28.00
CA ALA A 12 -3.92 -56.26 -29.01
C ALA A 12 -4.80 -57.51 -28.78
N VAL A 13 -6.13 -57.30 -28.81
CA VAL A 13 -7.15 -58.33 -29.04
C VAL A 13 -8.14 -57.82 -30.11
N VAL A 14 -8.47 -58.71 -31.05
CA VAL A 14 -9.43 -58.60 -32.17
C VAL A 14 -10.62 -59.52 -31.86
N ASP A 15 -11.84 -59.15 -32.25
CA ASP A 15 -13.08 -59.94 -32.03
C ASP A 15 -13.31 -61.06 -33.08
N GLU A 16 -14.16 -62.03 -32.73
CA GLU A 16 -14.38 -63.36 -33.34
C GLU A 16 -14.95 -63.45 -34.79
N GLU A 17 -15.03 -62.37 -35.58
CA GLU A 17 -15.50 -62.46 -36.98
C GLU A 17 -14.58 -61.77 -38.02
N GLY A 18 -13.28 -61.66 -37.74
CA GLY A 18 -12.26 -61.54 -38.79
C GLY A 18 -12.39 -60.36 -39.76
N THR A 19 -12.97 -59.23 -39.36
CA THR A 19 -13.02 -57.99 -40.17
C THR A 19 -12.59 -56.75 -39.36
N PRO A 20 -11.77 -55.85 -39.92
CA PRO A 20 -11.23 -54.69 -39.20
C PRO A 20 -12.28 -53.59 -39.02
N ARG A 21 -12.51 -53.14 -37.77
CA ARG A 21 -13.31 -51.93 -37.48
C ARG A 21 -12.49 -50.66 -37.78
N PRO A 22 -13.04 -49.65 -38.48
CA PRO A 22 -12.43 -48.33 -38.55
C PRO A 22 -12.53 -47.63 -37.17
N PRO A 23 -11.55 -46.80 -36.77
CA PRO A 23 -11.59 -46.12 -35.48
C PRO A 23 -12.73 -45.10 -35.44
N ALA A 24 -13.43 -45.06 -34.31
CA ALA A 24 -14.44 -44.06 -34.01
C ALA A 24 -13.87 -42.64 -34.12
N VAL A 25 -14.40 -41.87 -35.07
CA VAL A 25 -14.10 -40.44 -35.21
C VAL A 25 -14.83 -39.69 -34.10
N GLY A 26 -14.14 -39.50 -32.97
CA GLY A 26 -14.59 -38.66 -31.87
C GLY A 26 -14.39 -37.18 -32.17
N GLY A 27 -15.49 -36.43 -32.31
CA GLY A 27 -15.70 -35.06 -31.83
C GLY A 27 -14.85 -33.89 -32.34
N THR A 28 -13.73 -34.10 -33.04
CA THR A 28 -12.75 -33.04 -33.31
C THR A 28 -12.80 -32.47 -34.73
N SER A 29 -13.47 -33.14 -35.66
CA SER A 29 -13.50 -32.76 -37.07
C SER A 29 -14.60 -31.75 -37.46
N ARG A 30 -15.58 -31.47 -36.59
CA ARG A 30 -16.61 -30.44 -36.82
C ARG A 30 -16.23 -29.04 -36.29
N CYS A 31 -15.35 -28.95 -35.29
CA CYS A 31 -14.82 -27.66 -34.82
C CYS A 31 -13.83 -27.03 -35.82
N ALA A 32 -13.16 -27.84 -36.65
CA ALA A 32 -12.20 -27.35 -37.65
C ALA A 32 -12.88 -26.52 -38.75
N TRP A 33 -14.12 -26.87 -39.15
CA TRP A 33 -14.91 -26.10 -40.12
C TRP A 33 -15.40 -24.76 -39.55
N LEU A 34 -15.88 -24.75 -38.30
CA LEU A 34 -16.29 -23.52 -37.60
C LEU A 34 -15.12 -22.52 -37.43
N PHE A 35 -13.91 -23.02 -37.21
CA PHE A 35 -12.72 -22.16 -37.12
C PHE A 35 -12.29 -21.60 -38.48
N GLN A 36 -12.44 -22.34 -39.59
CA GLN A 36 -12.08 -21.84 -40.93
C GLN A 36 -13.02 -20.71 -41.39
N ASP A 37 -14.33 -20.81 -41.15
CA ASP A 37 -15.28 -19.76 -41.53
C ASP A 37 -15.17 -18.50 -40.65
N ALA A 38 -14.96 -18.69 -39.34
CA ALA A 38 -14.69 -17.58 -38.42
C ALA A 38 -13.39 -16.84 -38.79
N ASN A 39 -12.36 -17.55 -39.25
CA ASN A 39 -11.09 -16.94 -39.64
C ASN A 39 -11.21 -16.16 -40.96
N SER A 40 -12.06 -16.61 -41.92
CA SER A 40 -12.32 -15.86 -43.16
C SER A 40 -13.05 -14.53 -42.92
N LEU A 41 -13.98 -14.52 -41.95
CA LEU A 41 -14.72 -13.32 -41.52
C LEU A 41 -13.84 -12.38 -40.68
N PHE A 42 -12.96 -12.92 -39.83
CA PHE A 42 -11.95 -12.14 -39.11
C PHE A 42 -10.95 -11.49 -40.07
N HIS A 43 -10.60 -12.18 -41.16
CA HIS A 43 -9.76 -11.63 -42.23
C HIS A 43 -10.45 -10.47 -42.97
N LYS A 44 -11.76 -10.58 -43.27
CA LYS A 44 -12.57 -9.48 -43.83
C LYS A 44 -12.66 -8.28 -42.87
N TRP A 45 -12.81 -8.52 -41.57
CA TRP A 45 -12.79 -7.46 -40.53
C TRP A 45 -11.43 -6.75 -40.46
N ARG A 46 -10.32 -7.50 -40.59
CA ARG A 46 -8.96 -6.95 -40.60
C ARG A 46 -8.67 -6.11 -41.85
N VAL A 47 -9.17 -6.52 -43.02
CA VAL A 47 -9.04 -5.77 -44.28
C VAL A 47 -9.77 -4.41 -44.23
N VAL A 48 -10.96 -4.35 -43.61
CA VAL A 48 -11.72 -3.09 -43.44
C VAL A 48 -11.04 -2.13 -42.46
N ASN A 49 -10.35 -2.66 -41.44
CA ASN A 49 -9.74 -1.86 -40.37
C ASN A 49 -8.24 -1.54 -40.55
N CYS A 50 -7.53 -2.15 -41.50
CA CYS A 50 -6.09 -1.92 -41.74
C CYS A 50 -5.73 -1.20 -43.06
N ALA A 51 -6.68 -0.81 -43.91
CA ALA A 51 -6.35 -0.02 -45.12
C ALA A 51 -5.94 1.43 -44.76
N LYS A 52 -4.69 1.81 -45.09
CA LYS A 52 -4.19 3.19 -44.99
C LYS A 52 -4.85 4.08 -46.06
N PRO A 53 -5.24 5.32 -45.75
CA PRO A 53 -5.74 6.24 -46.77
C PRO A 53 -4.59 6.72 -47.68
N SER A 54 -4.80 6.63 -48.99
CA SER A 54 -3.91 7.12 -50.05
C SER A 54 -3.99 8.65 -50.22
N ASN A 55 -2.85 9.24 -50.58
CA ASN A 55 -2.59 10.68 -50.77
C ASN A 55 -3.66 11.40 -51.62
N LEU A 56 -4.20 12.51 -51.09
CA LEU A 56 -4.91 13.56 -51.84
C LEU A 56 -4.49 14.94 -51.32
N SER A 57 -4.13 15.81 -52.25
CA SER A 57 -3.48 17.11 -52.07
C SER A 57 -4.42 18.23 -51.61
N ALA A 58 -3.79 19.26 -51.05
CA ALA A 58 -4.35 20.45 -50.41
C ALA A 58 -5.41 21.25 -51.21
N SER A 59 -6.57 21.47 -50.60
CA SER A 59 -7.20 22.80 -50.34
C SER A 59 -8.61 22.60 -49.73
N GLY A 60 -8.86 23.09 -48.51
CA GLY A 60 -10.20 23.11 -47.88
C GLY A 60 -10.27 22.44 -46.50
N SER A 61 -9.79 23.11 -45.45
CA SER A 61 -9.43 22.52 -44.15
C SER A 61 -10.51 22.51 -43.05
N GLN A 62 -11.81 22.66 -43.36
CA GLN A 62 -12.87 22.48 -42.34
C GLN A 62 -13.93 21.44 -42.74
N GLU A 63 -14.16 21.22 -44.03
CA GLU A 63 -15.15 20.27 -44.52
C GLU A 63 -14.58 18.83 -44.54
N VAL A 64 -13.28 18.68 -44.84
CA VAL A 64 -12.56 17.41 -44.80
C VAL A 64 -12.44 16.86 -43.37
N GLU A 65 -12.31 17.71 -42.36
CA GLU A 65 -12.19 17.29 -40.96
C GLU A 65 -13.56 16.82 -40.39
N ARG A 66 -14.66 17.47 -40.81
CA ARG A 66 -16.02 17.00 -40.53
C ARG A 66 -16.33 15.68 -41.23
N GLU A 67 -15.97 15.53 -42.51
CA GLU A 67 -16.15 14.27 -43.22
C GLU A 67 -15.29 13.13 -42.66
N GLN A 68 -14.06 13.39 -42.20
CA GLN A 68 -13.20 12.40 -41.51
C GLN A 68 -13.76 11.99 -40.14
N HIS A 69 -14.35 12.92 -39.39
CA HIS A 69 -15.01 12.62 -38.11
C HIS A 69 -16.32 11.83 -38.29
N LEU A 70 -17.08 12.13 -39.35
CA LEU A 70 -18.30 11.42 -39.74
C LEU A 70 -17.99 10.02 -40.29
N THR A 71 -16.97 9.88 -41.14
CA THR A 71 -16.51 8.57 -41.65
C THR A 71 -15.87 7.72 -40.55
N GLY A 72 -15.15 8.31 -39.60
CA GLY A 72 -14.62 7.63 -38.40
C GLY A 72 -15.73 7.10 -37.47
N ARG A 73 -16.75 7.92 -37.17
CA ARG A 73 -17.94 7.47 -36.43
C ARG A 73 -18.74 6.42 -37.19
N ASN A 74 -18.89 6.55 -38.51
CA ASN A 74 -19.56 5.54 -39.33
C ASN A 74 -18.75 4.24 -39.45
N LYS A 75 -17.42 4.28 -39.40
CA LYS A 75 -16.53 3.11 -39.36
C LYS A 75 -16.62 2.39 -38.00
N GLN A 76 -16.72 3.15 -36.91
CA GLN A 76 -16.91 2.61 -35.56
C GLN A 76 -18.33 2.05 -35.36
N ARG A 77 -19.37 2.70 -35.91
CA ARG A 77 -20.75 2.18 -35.96
C ARG A 77 -20.86 0.93 -36.82
N ARG A 78 -20.30 0.93 -38.04
CA ARG A 78 -20.26 -0.27 -38.90
C ARG A 78 -19.48 -1.42 -38.26
N SER A 79 -18.42 -1.13 -37.50
CA SER A 79 -17.67 -2.15 -36.76
C SER A 79 -18.48 -2.73 -35.61
N LEU A 80 -19.26 -1.92 -34.89
CA LEU A 80 -20.19 -2.40 -33.87
C LEU A 80 -21.37 -3.16 -34.47
N ASP A 81 -21.94 -2.71 -35.60
CA ASP A 81 -23.04 -3.39 -36.28
C ASP A 81 -22.58 -4.74 -36.84
N LEU A 82 -21.36 -4.83 -37.37
CA LEU A 82 -20.73 -6.09 -37.80
C LEU A 82 -20.46 -7.02 -36.63
N LEU A 83 -20.00 -6.51 -35.48
CA LEU A 83 -19.78 -7.32 -34.27
C LEU A 83 -21.12 -7.83 -33.71
N THR A 84 -22.16 -7.00 -33.77
CA THR A 84 -23.52 -7.34 -33.32
C THR A 84 -24.16 -8.37 -34.25
N LYS A 85 -23.99 -8.23 -35.58
CA LYS A 85 -24.39 -9.26 -36.55
C LYS A 85 -23.62 -10.57 -36.37
N LEU A 86 -22.32 -10.52 -36.09
CA LEU A 86 -21.49 -11.71 -35.80
C LEU A 86 -22.00 -12.44 -34.56
N LEU A 87 -22.32 -11.72 -33.49
CA LEU A 87 -22.86 -12.31 -32.27
C LEU A 87 -24.27 -12.88 -32.48
N TRP A 88 -25.06 -12.28 -33.36
CA TRP A 88 -26.41 -12.74 -33.69
C TRP A 88 -26.42 -13.97 -34.62
N GLU A 89 -25.52 -14.03 -35.61
CA GLU A 89 -25.36 -15.21 -36.48
C GLU A 89 -24.73 -16.39 -35.73
N MET A 90 -23.82 -16.14 -34.78
CA MET A 90 -23.31 -17.18 -33.87
C MET A 90 -24.41 -17.75 -32.96
N ASP A 91 -25.35 -16.92 -32.51
CA ASP A 91 -26.52 -17.33 -31.72
C ASP A 91 -27.52 -18.15 -32.56
N ALA A 92 -27.75 -17.76 -33.82
CA ALA A 92 -28.58 -18.49 -34.77
C ALA A 92 -27.98 -19.87 -35.15
N LEU A 93 -26.67 -19.94 -35.39
CA LEU A 93 -25.95 -21.19 -35.67
C LEU A 93 -25.93 -22.13 -34.47
N PHE A 94 -25.88 -21.58 -33.25
CA PHE A 94 -25.96 -22.35 -32.01
C PHE A 94 -27.38 -22.91 -31.78
N ASN A 95 -28.42 -22.11 -32.04
CA ASN A 95 -29.81 -22.56 -31.92
C ASN A 95 -30.20 -23.64 -32.95
N VAL A 96 -29.77 -23.53 -34.22
CA VAL A 96 -30.05 -24.54 -35.25
C VAL A 96 -29.37 -25.88 -34.96
N HIS A 97 -28.16 -25.88 -34.38
CA HIS A 97 -27.46 -27.11 -33.99
C HIS A 97 -28.05 -27.75 -32.72
N VAL A 98 -28.56 -26.94 -31.79
CA VAL A 98 -29.22 -27.43 -30.56
C VAL A 98 -30.61 -27.98 -30.88
N GLU A 99 -31.40 -27.36 -31.76
CA GLU A 99 -32.69 -27.90 -32.22
C GLU A 99 -32.53 -29.17 -33.07
N GLY A 100 -31.50 -29.24 -33.92
CA GLY A 100 -31.17 -30.46 -34.68
C GLY A 100 -30.75 -31.64 -33.79
N ALA A 101 -30.02 -31.36 -32.69
CA ALA A 101 -29.66 -32.38 -31.70
C ALA A 101 -30.88 -32.87 -30.91
N ILE A 102 -31.83 -31.98 -30.60
CA ILE A 102 -33.08 -32.32 -29.88
C ILE A 102 -34.04 -33.15 -30.76
N GLN A 103 -34.12 -32.89 -32.07
CA GLN A 103 -34.97 -33.67 -32.98
C GLN A 103 -34.40 -35.07 -33.31
N SER A 104 -33.07 -35.25 -33.27
CA SER A 104 -32.44 -36.56 -33.50
C SER A 104 -32.55 -37.56 -32.33
N GLY A 105 -32.96 -37.10 -31.14
CA GLY A 105 -33.07 -37.92 -29.92
C GLY A 105 -34.44 -38.56 -29.66
N VAL A 106 -35.43 -38.35 -30.53
CA VAL A 106 -36.80 -38.89 -30.36
C VAL A 106 -37.13 -39.84 -31.51
N ARG A 107 -36.52 -41.03 -31.51
CA ARG A 107 -37.03 -42.25 -32.17
C ARG A 107 -36.24 -43.46 -31.65
N GLY A 108 -36.80 -44.13 -30.65
CA GLY A 108 -36.27 -45.36 -30.05
C GLY A 108 -37.07 -45.77 -28.81
N GLU A 109 -38.07 -46.62 -29.03
CA GLU A 109 -38.87 -47.44 -28.10
C GLU A 109 -38.02 -48.13 -27.00
N THR A 110 -38.45 -48.52 -25.78
CA THR A 110 -39.74 -48.73 -25.08
C THR A 110 -39.44 -48.90 -23.56
N GLY A 111 -40.41 -48.63 -22.68
CA GLY A 111 -40.60 -49.37 -21.42
C GLY A 111 -40.26 -48.71 -20.05
N ALA A 112 -41.30 -48.58 -19.22
CA ALA A 112 -41.33 -48.54 -17.74
C ALA A 112 -40.95 -47.25 -16.96
N GLU A 113 -42.01 -46.54 -16.56
CA GLU A 113 -42.34 -45.99 -15.22
C GLU A 113 -41.27 -45.30 -14.32
N ASP A 114 -41.64 -44.05 -13.97
CA ASP A 114 -41.53 -43.40 -12.66
C ASP A 114 -40.16 -42.95 -12.12
N ARG A 115 -39.83 -41.67 -12.39
CA ARG A 115 -39.75 -40.60 -11.36
C ARG A 115 -39.30 -39.27 -11.98
N GLY A 116 -40.06 -38.22 -11.72
CA GLY A 116 -39.83 -36.89 -12.27
C GLY A 116 -38.50 -36.26 -11.86
N VAL A 117 -37.75 -35.78 -12.86
CA VAL A 117 -36.77 -34.69 -12.73
C VAL A 117 -36.85 -33.86 -14.01
N GLY A 118 -37.72 -32.84 -14.02
CA GLY A 118 -37.73 -31.84 -15.08
C GLY A 118 -36.46 -31.00 -15.03
N TYR A 119 -35.85 -30.72 -16.18
CA TYR A 119 -34.60 -29.97 -16.39
C TYR A 119 -34.80 -28.45 -16.20
N PRO A 120 -34.35 -27.83 -15.08
CA PRO A 120 -34.46 -26.38 -14.86
C PRO A 120 -33.08 -25.69 -14.88
N VAL A 121 -31.98 -26.42 -15.13
CA VAL A 121 -30.61 -25.93 -14.88
C VAL A 121 -30.00 -25.20 -16.09
N LEU A 122 -30.41 -25.49 -17.33
CA LEU A 122 -29.81 -24.90 -18.53
C LEU A 122 -30.44 -23.56 -18.94
N THR A 123 -31.76 -23.43 -18.85
CA THR A 123 -32.49 -22.18 -19.15
C THR A 123 -32.14 -21.07 -18.15
N GLY A 124 -31.96 -21.40 -16.87
CA GLY A 124 -31.57 -20.46 -15.83
C GLY A 124 -30.12 -19.96 -15.88
N SER A 125 -29.28 -20.53 -16.74
CA SER A 125 -27.87 -20.13 -16.93
C SER A 125 -27.70 -19.16 -18.10
N LEU A 126 -28.41 -19.41 -19.21
CA LEU A 126 -28.50 -18.52 -20.38
C LEU A 126 -29.16 -17.18 -20.04
N ASP A 127 -30.26 -17.21 -19.28
CA ASP A 127 -30.98 -16.01 -18.84
C ASP A 127 -30.12 -15.14 -17.91
N ARG A 128 -29.25 -15.78 -17.11
CA ARG A 128 -28.29 -15.11 -16.21
C ARG A 128 -27.16 -14.47 -17.00
N CYS A 129 -26.68 -15.15 -18.04
CA CYS A 129 -25.62 -14.65 -18.91
C CYS A 129 -26.11 -13.43 -19.73
N GLN A 130 -27.31 -13.52 -20.33
CA GLN A 130 -27.92 -12.41 -21.06
C GLN A 130 -28.24 -11.20 -20.18
N ARG A 131 -28.66 -11.43 -18.93
CA ARG A 131 -28.91 -10.36 -17.95
C ARG A 131 -27.61 -9.68 -17.53
N ASN A 132 -26.54 -10.44 -17.30
CA ASN A 132 -25.22 -9.91 -16.97
C ASN A 132 -24.60 -9.13 -18.14
N LEU A 133 -24.78 -9.59 -19.39
CA LEU A 133 -24.33 -8.88 -20.60
C LEU A 133 -25.11 -7.57 -20.84
N ARG A 134 -26.42 -7.54 -20.61
CA ARG A 134 -27.23 -6.31 -20.67
C ARG A 134 -26.87 -5.33 -19.55
N ILE A 135 -26.57 -5.81 -18.35
CA ILE A 135 -26.06 -4.97 -17.26
C ILE A 135 -24.69 -4.40 -17.63
N LEU A 136 -23.79 -5.20 -18.22
CA LEU A 136 -22.49 -4.74 -18.68
C LEU A 136 -22.62 -3.66 -19.78
N GLN A 137 -23.50 -3.88 -20.77
CA GLN A 137 -23.80 -2.89 -21.81
C GLN A 137 -24.40 -1.60 -21.24
N THR A 138 -25.29 -1.69 -20.24
CA THR A 138 -25.93 -0.52 -19.63
C THR A 138 -24.97 0.25 -18.72
N VAL A 139 -24.06 -0.44 -18.02
CA VAL A 139 -23.03 0.16 -17.16
C VAL A 139 -21.92 0.81 -17.99
N ILE A 140 -21.59 0.25 -19.17
CA ILE A 140 -20.59 0.81 -20.09
C ILE A 140 -21.17 1.98 -20.91
N MET A 141 -22.47 1.96 -21.27
CA MET A 141 -23.08 3.01 -22.10
C MET A 141 -23.75 4.15 -21.33
N SER A 142 -24.11 3.98 -20.06
CA SER A 142 -24.58 5.09 -19.24
C SER A 142 -23.36 5.76 -18.59
N GLY A 143 -23.09 7.03 -18.89
CA GLY A 143 -22.07 7.84 -18.21
C GLY A 143 -22.37 8.12 -16.73
N ARG A 144 -22.93 7.13 -16.02
CA ARG A 144 -23.24 7.18 -14.60
C ARG A 144 -21.94 6.89 -13.82
N PRO A 145 -21.62 7.67 -12.78
CA PRO A 145 -20.49 7.37 -11.91
C PRO A 145 -20.58 5.93 -11.41
N SER A 146 -19.44 5.22 -11.45
CA SER A 146 -19.32 3.87 -10.90
C SER A 146 -19.83 3.84 -9.45
N THR A 147 -20.38 2.71 -9.00
CA THR A 147 -20.88 2.56 -7.62
C THR A 147 -19.82 2.97 -6.58
N GLY A 148 -18.54 2.69 -6.86
CA GLY A 148 -17.41 3.14 -6.06
C GLY A 148 -17.21 4.65 -6.04
N ALA A 149 -17.34 5.33 -7.19
CA ALA A 149 -17.25 6.79 -7.25
C ALA A 149 -18.39 7.48 -6.46
N ARG A 150 -19.60 6.89 -6.45
CA ARG A 150 -20.70 7.41 -5.61
C ARG A 150 -20.45 7.22 -4.13
N PHE A 151 -19.93 6.06 -3.74
CA PHE A 151 -19.54 5.78 -2.35
C PHE A 151 -18.46 6.75 -1.87
N ILE A 152 -17.43 6.99 -2.68
CA ILE A 152 -16.37 7.96 -2.38
C ILE A 152 -16.96 9.37 -2.26
N ARG A 153 -17.85 9.79 -3.16
CA ARG A 153 -18.55 11.08 -3.06
C ARG A 153 -19.43 11.22 -1.81
N ALA A 154 -20.00 10.10 -1.33
CA ALA A 154 -20.82 10.11 -0.12
C ALA A 154 -19.99 10.23 1.17
N ILE A 155 -18.76 9.69 1.17
CA ILE A 155 -17.89 9.64 2.34
C ILE A 155 -16.91 10.82 2.38
N VAL A 156 -16.28 11.15 1.26
CA VAL A 156 -15.25 12.17 1.16
C VAL A 156 -15.92 13.53 0.90
N LYS A 157 -16.12 14.28 1.99
CA LYS A 157 -16.66 15.65 1.95
C LYS A 157 -15.52 16.67 1.80
N ASN A 158 -14.93 16.75 0.61
CA ASN A 158 -13.94 17.75 0.25
C ASN A 158 -14.43 18.55 -0.98
N ASP A 159 -14.13 19.84 -1.06
CA ASP A 159 -14.55 20.72 -2.15
C ASP A 159 -13.96 20.29 -3.50
N ALA A 160 -12.77 19.68 -3.51
CA ALA A 160 -12.16 19.11 -4.72
C ALA A 160 -13.04 18.01 -5.37
N VAL A 161 -13.69 17.16 -4.54
CA VAL A 161 -14.54 16.05 -5.02
C VAL A 161 -15.79 16.56 -5.77
N LYS A 162 -16.20 17.81 -5.53
CA LYS A 162 -17.36 18.43 -6.18
C LYS A 162 -17.07 18.82 -7.63
N GLN A 163 -15.83 19.22 -7.94
CA GLN A 163 -15.42 19.71 -9.26
C GLN A 163 -14.76 18.62 -10.11
N ASP A 164 -14.20 17.59 -9.46
CA ASP A 164 -13.44 16.54 -10.13
C ASP A 164 -14.31 15.53 -10.94
N PRO A 165 -13.84 15.10 -12.13
CA PRO A 165 -14.51 14.07 -12.93
C PRO A 165 -14.60 12.74 -12.17
N PRO A 166 -15.75 12.04 -12.18
CA PRO A 166 -15.96 10.83 -11.37
C PRO A 166 -15.06 9.65 -11.77
N GLU A 167 -14.54 9.63 -12.99
CA GLU A 167 -13.71 8.55 -13.54
C GLU A 167 -12.37 8.40 -12.81
N ILE A 168 -11.85 9.49 -12.24
CA ILE A 168 -10.54 9.50 -11.55
C ILE A 168 -10.57 8.71 -10.24
N TYR A 169 -11.76 8.50 -9.68
CA TYR A 169 -11.99 7.73 -8.46
C TYR A 169 -12.19 6.23 -8.74
N GLY A 170 -11.79 5.77 -9.92
CA GLY A 170 -11.89 4.38 -10.33
C GLY A 170 -10.92 3.43 -9.61
N TRP A 171 -11.14 2.12 -9.83
CA TRP A 171 -10.36 1.04 -9.23
C TRP A 171 -8.85 1.11 -9.53
N ARG A 172 -8.44 1.75 -10.63
CA ARG A 172 -7.02 1.86 -11.03
C ARG A 172 -6.17 2.59 -9.99
N ALA A 173 -6.68 3.65 -9.39
CA ALA A 173 -5.98 4.40 -8.35
C ALA A 173 -5.77 3.54 -7.09
N PHE A 174 -6.81 2.81 -6.68
CA PHE A 174 -6.74 1.89 -5.54
C PHE A 174 -5.85 0.67 -5.81
N ALA A 175 -5.88 0.11 -7.03
CA ALA A 175 -5.03 -1.00 -7.40
C ALA A 175 -3.54 -0.59 -7.45
N MET A 176 -3.24 0.59 -7.99
CA MET A 176 -1.89 1.16 -7.98
C MET A 176 -1.40 1.38 -6.54
N ALA A 177 -2.21 2.02 -5.69
CA ALA A 177 -1.84 2.25 -4.29
C ALA A 177 -1.68 0.93 -3.52
N GLY A 178 -2.65 0.02 -3.62
CA GLY A 178 -2.62 -1.29 -2.97
C GLY A 178 -1.42 -2.15 -3.40
N SER A 179 -1.04 -2.08 -4.68
CA SER A 179 0.16 -2.75 -5.19
C SER A 179 1.44 -2.26 -4.50
N ALA A 180 1.59 -0.95 -4.32
CA ALA A 180 2.73 -0.39 -3.61
C ALA A 180 2.66 -0.69 -2.10
N CYS A 181 1.46 -0.73 -1.52
CA CYS A 181 1.24 -0.99 -0.10
C CYS A 181 1.67 -2.38 0.37
N PHE A 182 1.94 -3.35 -0.53
CA PHE A 182 2.64 -4.59 -0.13
C PHE A 182 4.00 -4.30 0.52
N GLY A 183 4.64 -3.17 0.22
CA GLY A 183 5.83 -2.70 0.92
C GLY A 183 5.57 -2.31 2.39
N GLY A 184 4.38 -1.82 2.72
CA GLY A 184 3.96 -1.65 4.12
C GLY A 184 3.64 -2.98 4.79
N MET A 185 3.07 -3.92 4.03
CA MET A 185 2.80 -5.27 4.52
C MET A 185 4.09 -6.00 4.92
N LEU A 186 5.21 -5.76 4.24
CA LEU A 186 6.54 -6.26 4.64
C LEU A 186 6.86 -5.91 6.10
N PHE A 187 6.71 -4.62 6.44
CA PHE A 187 6.96 -4.12 7.78
C PHE A 187 6.02 -4.81 8.78
N GLY A 188 4.72 -4.83 8.48
CA GLY A 188 3.73 -5.47 9.35
C GLY A 188 4.00 -6.95 9.60
N PHE A 189 4.35 -7.69 8.55
CA PHE A 189 4.55 -9.13 8.59
C PHE A 189 5.79 -9.50 9.41
N ASP A 190 6.92 -8.81 9.22
CA ASP A 190 8.12 -9.04 10.04
C ASP A 190 7.84 -8.86 11.54
N ILE A 191 7.16 -7.76 11.89
CA ILE A 191 6.82 -7.46 13.30
C ILE A 191 6.05 -8.62 13.93
N GLY A 192 5.01 -9.10 13.26
CA GLY A 192 4.17 -10.16 13.79
C GLY A 192 4.87 -11.52 13.80
N THR A 193 5.71 -11.80 12.79
CA THR A 193 6.45 -13.06 12.66
C THR A 193 7.44 -13.21 13.80
N ILE A 194 8.35 -12.23 13.97
CA ILE A 194 9.44 -12.38 14.94
C ILE A 194 8.91 -12.47 16.37
N GLY A 195 7.83 -11.75 16.70
CA GLY A 195 7.26 -11.77 18.04
C GLY A 195 6.73 -13.14 18.46
N GLY A 196 6.09 -13.88 17.56
CA GLY A 196 5.66 -15.25 17.83
C GLY A 196 6.81 -16.26 17.76
N VAL A 197 7.72 -16.13 16.79
CA VAL A 197 8.86 -17.05 16.61
C VAL A 197 9.74 -17.13 17.85
N LEU A 198 9.99 -16.00 18.52
CA LEU A 198 10.81 -15.95 19.74
C LEU A 198 10.20 -16.74 20.93
N GLU A 199 8.90 -17.05 20.91
CA GLU A 199 8.21 -17.84 21.95
C GLU A 199 8.09 -19.33 21.63
N LEU A 200 8.40 -19.74 20.39
CA LEU A 200 8.33 -21.14 19.99
C LEU A 200 9.44 -21.93 20.68
N LYS A 201 9.10 -23.09 21.27
CA LYS A 201 10.04 -23.90 22.05
C LYS A 201 11.17 -24.42 21.18
N GLU A 202 10.85 -24.82 19.96
CA GLU A 202 11.78 -25.35 18.95
C GLU A 202 12.82 -24.31 18.57
N PHE A 203 12.41 -23.03 18.44
CA PHE A 203 13.34 -21.93 18.21
C PHE A 203 14.25 -21.73 19.42
N GLN A 204 13.67 -21.70 20.62
CA GLN A 204 14.44 -21.52 21.86
C GLN A 204 15.45 -22.65 22.10
N GLN A 205 15.12 -23.89 21.76
CA GLN A 205 16.03 -25.04 21.83
C GLN A 205 17.15 -24.90 20.81
N LYS A 206 16.81 -24.60 19.55
CA LYS A 206 17.77 -24.58 18.43
C LYS A 206 18.82 -23.47 18.57
N TYR A 207 18.45 -22.34 19.15
CA TYR A 207 19.33 -21.18 19.38
C TYR A 207 19.87 -21.10 20.82
N ASP A 208 19.81 -22.20 21.59
CA ASP A 208 20.32 -22.30 22.96
C ASP A 208 19.82 -21.16 23.89
N LEU A 209 18.54 -20.80 23.78
CA LEU A 209 17.91 -19.76 24.61
C LEU A 209 17.42 -20.29 25.96
N ILE A 210 17.25 -21.60 26.10
CA ILE A 210 16.66 -22.23 27.29
C ILE A 210 17.64 -22.23 28.48
N ASN A 211 18.92 -22.43 28.21
CA ASN A 211 19.96 -22.53 29.24
C ASN A 211 20.52 -21.17 29.68
N LYS A 212 20.09 -20.07 29.03
CA LYS A 212 20.58 -18.72 29.32
C LYS A 212 19.79 -18.09 30.47
N SER A 213 20.46 -17.22 31.23
CA SER A 213 19.81 -16.43 32.29
C SER A 213 18.68 -15.55 31.72
N THR A 214 17.69 -15.20 32.55
CA THR A 214 16.55 -14.36 32.13
C THR A 214 17.01 -13.07 31.42
N LYS A 215 18.06 -12.43 31.93
CA LYS A 215 18.65 -11.22 31.35
C LYS A 215 19.33 -11.50 30.00
N ALA A 216 20.16 -12.54 29.92
CA ALA A 216 20.84 -12.91 28.68
C ALA A 216 19.86 -13.31 27.57
N ARG A 217 18.77 -14.02 27.91
CA ARG A 217 17.69 -14.34 26.96
C ARG A 217 16.96 -13.09 26.49
N ALA A 218 16.64 -12.16 27.41
CA ALA A 218 16.00 -10.89 27.05
C ALA A 218 16.89 -10.06 26.12
N ASP A 219 18.19 -9.99 26.39
CA ASP A 219 19.16 -9.28 25.54
C ASP A 219 19.31 -9.91 24.16
N LEU A 220 19.38 -11.24 24.07
CA LEU A 220 19.48 -11.93 22.78
C LEU A 220 18.20 -11.78 21.95
N ASN A 221 17.03 -11.94 22.55
CA ASN A 221 15.74 -11.70 21.89
C ASN A 221 15.64 -10.25 21.40
N ALA A 222 16.06 -9.29 22.23
CA ALA A 222 16.06 -7.89 21.87
C ALA A 222 17.02 -7.58 20.72
N ASN A 223 18.21 -8.19 20.69
CA ASN A 223 19.17 -8.05 19.59
C ASN A 223 18.61 -8.66 18.28
N ILE A 224 18.02 -9.85 18.35
CA ILE A 224 17.38 -10.49 17.18
C ILE A 224 16.29 -9.57 16.66
N ALA A 225 15.32 -9.18 17.49
CA ALA A 225 14.23 -8.31 17.07
C ALA A 225 14.73 -7.00 16.45
N SER A 226 15.66 -6.31 17.12
CA SER A 226 16.15 -4.96 16.78
C SER A 226 17.09 -4.87 15.56
N THR A 227 17.74 -5.96 15.15
CA THR A 227 18.71 -5.93 14.03
C THR A 227 18.07 -5.52 12.70
N LEU A 228 16.79 -5.84 12.49
CA LEU A 228 16.08 -5.45 11.28
C LEU A 228 15.90 -3.93 11.17
N GLN A 229 15.60 -3.27 12.28
CA GLN A 229 15.35 -1.83 12.32
C GLN A 229 16.64 -1.05 12.03
N ALA A 230 17.81 -1.59 12.42
CA ALA A 230 19.10 -1.04 12.01
C ALA A 230 19.29 -1.12 10.48
N GLY A 231 18.92 -2.24 9.87
CA GLY A 231 18.86 -2.37 8.41
C GLY A 231 17.89 -1.39 7.78
N CYS A 232 16.69 -1.23 8.34
CA CYS A 232 15.70 -0.29 7.83
C CYS A 232 16.18 1.16 7.85
N PHE A 233 16.84 1.58 8.93
CA PHE A 233 17.42 2.91 9.07
C PHE A 233 18.37 3.22 7.91
N LEU A 234 19.29 2.31 7.60
CA LEU A 234 20.22 2.46 6.47
C LEU A 234 19.51 2.37 5.12
N GLY A 235 18.52 1.47 5.01
CA GLY A 235 17.71 1.27 3.81
C GLY A 235 16.98 2.53 3.36
N CYS A 236 16.49 3.36 4.29
CA CYS A 236 15.81 4.62 3.97
C CYS A 236 16.71 5.61 3.22
N PHE A 237 17.98 5.75 3.61
CA PHE A 237 18.91 6.68 2.96
C PHE A 237 19.36 6.19 1.59
N ILE A 238 19.66 4.89 1.48
CA ILE A 238 20.02 4.26 0.20
C ILE A 238 18.84 4.41 -0.78
N ALA A 239 17.62 4.14 -0.32
CA ALA A 239 16.42 4.27 -1.13
C ALA A 239 16.12 5.70 -1.57
N SER A 240 16.49 6.72 -0.79
CA SER A 240 16.34 8.14 -1.19
C SER A 240 17.13 8.45 -2.44
N TRP A 241 18.41 8.10 -2.43
CA TRP A 241 19.26 8.27 -3.60
C TRP A 241 18.77 7.42 -4.80
N MET A 242 18.38 6.16 -4.54
CA MET A 242 17.89 5.28 -5.61
C MET A 242 16.57 5.76 -6.22
N ALA A 243 15.61 6.21 -5.41
CA ALA A 243 14.31 6.66 -5.88
C ALA A 243 14.42 7.91 -6.75
N ASP A 244 15.37 8.81 -6.44
CA ASP A 244 15.61 10.02 -7.22
C ASP A 244 16.43 9.76 -8.49
N LYS A 245 17.30 8.75 -8.50
CA LYS A 245 18.10 8.39 -9.68
C LYS A 245 17.39 7.45 -10.66
N TYR A 246 16.78 6.38 -10.15
CA TYR A 246 16.23 5.28 -10.96
C TYR A 246 14.71 5.26 -11.01
N GLY A 247 14.03 6.05 -10.17
CA GLY A 247 12.58 6.09 -10.07
C GLY A 247 12.03 5.24 -8.94
N ARG A 248 10.75 5.43 -8.64
CA ARG A 248 10.08 4.84 -7.47
C ARG A 248 9.75 3.38 -7.73
N ARG A 249 9.31 3.03 -8.95
CA ARG A 249 8.95 1.64 -9.33
C ARG A 249 10.13 0.69 -9.19
N TRP A 250 11.28 1.04 -9.77
CA TRP A 250 12.47 0.18 -9.74
C TRP A 250 13.04 0.04 -8.33
N THR A 251 13.03 1.13 -7.56
CA THR A 251 13.47 1.10 -6.17
C THR A 251 12.61 0.17 -5.31
N LEU A 252 11.28 0.17 -5.50
CA LEU A 252 10.38 -0.76 -4.80
C LEU A 252 10.56 -2.22 -5.22
N GLN A 253 10.84 -2.49 -6.50
CA GLN A 253 11.16 -3.84 -6.94
C GLN A 253 12.45 -4.34 -6.29
N LEU A 254 13.53 -3.53 -6.30
CA LEU A 254 14.77 -3.93 -5.66
C LEU A 254 14.60 -4.13 -4.15
N ALA A 255 13.82 -3.28 -3.50
CA ALA A 255 13.48 -3.42 -2.09
C ALA A 255 12.79 -4.78 -1.79
N GLY A 256 11.85 -5.18 -2.65
CA GLY A 256 11.23 -6.51 -2.58
C GLY A 256 12.25 -7.64 -2.72
N LEU A 257 13.12 -7.58 -3.73
CA LEU A 257 14.14 -8.60 -3.99
C LEU A 257 15.14 -8.74 -2.83
N VAL A 258 15.65 -7.63 -2.31
CA VAL A 258 16.57 -7.59 -1.17
C VAL A 258 15.89 -8.18 0.07
N THR A 259 14.60 -7.88 0.28
CA THR A 259 13.83 -8.45 1.39
C THR A 259 13.71 -9.97 1.25
N ILE A 260 13.40 -10.49 0.05
CA ILE A 260 13.32 -11.94 -0.21
C ILE A 260 14.63 -12.63 0.16
N VAL A 261 15.77 -12.09 -0.28
CA VAL A 261 17.09 -12.66 0.05
C VAL A 261 17.32 -12.70 1.56
N GLY A 262 17.01 -11.61 2.27
CA GLY A 262 17.12 -11.57 3.73
C GLY A 262 16.21 -12.58 4.44
N CYS A 263 15.00 -12.80 3.92
CA CYS A 263 14.07 -13.81 4.46
C CYS A 263 14.57 -15.24 4.25
N VAL A 264 15.13 -15.53 3.07
CA VAL A 264 15.73 -16.84 2.76
C VAL A 264 16.90 -17.13 3.69
N ILE A 265 17.78 -16.14 3.94
CA ILE A 265 18.90 -16.29 4.88
C ILE A 265 18.38 -16.59 6.30
N GLN A 266 17.36 -15.88 6.77
CA GLN A 266 16.75 -16.13 8.09
C GLN A 266 16.15 -17.53 8.20
N ALA A 267 15.39 -17.96 7.19
CA ALA A 267 14.79 -19.29 7.15
C ALA A 267 15.85 -20.41 7.09
N ALA A 268 16.96 -20.17 6.39
CA ALA A 268 18.09 -21.11 6.25
C ALA A 268 19.12 -21.03 7.38
N ALA A 269 18.98 -20.10 8.34
CA ALA A 269 19.99 -19.83 9.37
C ALA A 269 20.32 -21.05 10.27
N SER A 270 19.41 -22.01 10.38
CA SER A 270 19.66 -23.36 10.94
C SER A 270 20.39 -23.38 12.30
N GLY A 271 20.16 -22.39 13.16
CA GLY A 271 20.76 -22.27 14.50
C GLY A 271 21.97 -21.34 14.59
N SER A 272 22.47 -20.79 13.48
CA SER A 272 23.48 -19.72 13.50
C SER A 272 22.83 -18.37 13.81
N ILE A 273 23.24 -17.77 14.91
CA ILE A 273 22.79 -16.44 15.33
C ILE A 273 23.31 -15.37 14.36
N GLU A 274 24.52 -15.56 13.83
CA GLU A 274 25.17 -14.68 12.87
C GLU A 274 24.38 -14.63 11.56
N ALA A 275 24.00 -15.80 11.02
CA ALA A 275 23.16 -15.88 9.83
C ALA A 275 21.78 -15.23 10.07
N MET A 276 21.19 -15.41 11.25
CA MET A 276 19.95 -14.73 11.64
C MET A 276 20.11 -13.21 11.62
N TYR A 277 21.18 -12.66 12.20
CA TYR A 277 21.45 -11.22 12.18
C TYR A 277 21.69 -10.67 10.78
N ILE A 278 22.50 -11.36 9.97
CA ILE A 278 22.76 -10.96 8.58
C ILE A 278 21.44 -10.95 7.78
N GLY A 279 20.65 -12.02 7.88
CA GLY A 279 19.37 -12.11 7.18
C GLY A 279 18.38 -11.03 7.62
N ARG A 280 18.34 -10.68 8.90
CA ARG A 280 17.51 -9.58 9.42
C ARG A 280 18.00 -8.21 8.97
N LEU A 281 19.31 -7.97 8.95
CA LEU A 281 19.89 -6.73 8.45
C LEU A 281 19.58 -6.54 6.96
N VAL A 282 19.79 -7.58 6.15
CA VAL A 282 19.51 -7.57 4.71
C VAL A 282 18.01 -7.38 4.44
N ALA A 283 17.15 -8.11 5.14
CA ALA A 283 15.70 -7.90 5.03
C ALA A 283 15.31 -6.46 5.41
N GLY A 284 15.92 -5.94 6.48
CA GLY A 284 15.72 -4.57 6.95
C GLY A 284 16.06 -3.52 5.89
N LEU A 285 17.15 -3.69 5.13
CA LEU A 285 17.48 -2.75 4.04
C LEU A 285 16.32 -2.61 3.04
N GLY A 286 15.69 -3.72 2.67
CA GLY A 286 14.53 -3.73 1.77
C GLY A 286 13.26 -3.16 2.42
N VAL A 287 12.96 -3.54 3.66
CA VAL A 287 11.79 -3.02 4.40
C VAL A 287 11.89 -1.50 4.61
N GLY A 288 13.08 -1.00 5.01
CA GLY A 288 13.35 0.43 5.16
C GLY A 288 13.23 1.19 3.84
N ALA A 289 13.76 0.62 2.76
CA ALA A 289 13.61 1.19 1.42
C ALA A 289 12.13 1.31 1.01
N ALA A 290 11.35 0.25 1.19
CA ALA A 290 9.92 0.26 0.90
C ALA A 290 9.16 1.30 1.76
N SER A 291 9.50 1.41 3.04
CA SER A 291 8.79 2.31 3.97
C SER A 291 8.87 3.79 3.61
N MET A 292 9.94 4.20 2.93
CA MET A 292 10.13 5.57 2.45
C MET A 292 9.46 5.76 1.08
N VAL A 293 9.67 4.81 0.16
CA VAL A 293 9.30 4.97 -1.26
C VAL A 293 7.81 4.73 -1.50
N VAL A 294 7.15 3.85 -0.74
CA VAL A 294 5.71 3.58 -0.90
C VAL A 294 4.84 4.82 -0.70
N PRO A 295 4.92 5.56 0.42
CA PRO A 295 4.10 6.76 0.60
C PRO A 295 4.44 7.84 -0.45
N LEU A 296 5.71 7.95 -0.87
CA LEU A 296 6.11 8.86 -1.94
C LEU A 296 5.43 8.49 -3.27
N TYR A 297 5.53 7.22 -3.68
CA TYR A 297 4.90 6.70 -4.90
C TYR A 297 3.38 6.92 -4.89
N ILE A 298 2.70 6.63 -3.78
CA ILE A 298 1.26 6.85 -3.66
C ILE A 298 0.94 8.35 -3.79
N SER A 299 1.66 9.22 -3.08
CA SER A 299 1.39 10.67 -3.08
C SER A 299 1.56 11.31 -4.47
N GLU A 300 2.52 10.83 -5.27
CA GLU A 300 2.81 11.34 -6.61
C GLU A 300 1.81 10.83 -7.68
N ASN A 301 1.18 9.67 -7.45
CA ASN A 301 0.23 9.08 -8.38
C ASN A 301 -1.24 9.32 -8.00
N ALA A 302 -1.54 9.56 -6.72
CA ALA A 302 -2.90 9.68 -6.22
C ALA A 302 -3.57 11.00 -6.63
N PRO A 303 -4.86 10.98 -7.00
CA PRO A 303 -5.66 12.18 -7.20
C PRO A 303 -5.65 13.04 -5.91
N ARG A 304 -5.58 14.37 -6.08
CA ARG A 304 -5.47 15.34 -4.97
C ARG A 304 -6.53 15.10 -3.88
N ALA A 305 -7.77 14.84 -4.28
CA ALA A 305 -8.90 14.73 -3.36
C ALA A 305 -8.88 13.50 -2.44
N ILE A 306 -8.36 12.35 -2.89
CA ILE A 306 -8.34 11.09 -2.13
C ILE A 306 -6.93 10.68 -1.70
N ARG A 307 -5.93 11.55 -1.90
CA ARG A 307 -4.52 11.27 -1.62
C ARG A 307 -4.25 10.83 -0.19
N GLY A 308 -4.83 11.53 0.79
CA GLY A 308 -4.67 11.18 2.21
C GLY A 308 -5.20 9.79 2.53
N GLY A 309 -6.38 9.43 2.00
CA GLY A 309 -6.97 8.10 2.16
C GLY A 309 -6.16 6.99 1.49
N LEU A 310 -5.68 7.22 0.25
CA LEU A 310 -4.82 6.27 -0.45
C LEU A 310 -3.46 6.10 0.24
N THR A 311 -2.88 7.18 0.77
CA THR A 311 -1.65 7.11 1.57
C THR A 311 -1.90 6.36 2.87
N GLY A 312 -3.07 6.53 3.48
CA GLY A 312 -3.50 5.77 4.65
C GLY A 312 -3.60 4.25 4.43
N LEU A 313 -3.82 3.78 3.19
CA LEU A 313 -3.79 2.34 2.87
C LEU A 313 -2.45 1.68 3.22
N TYR A 314 -1.35 2.45 3.21
CA TYR A 314 -0.04 1.97 3.64
C TYR A 314 -0.10 1.42 5.08
N GLN A 315 -0.74 2.17 5.99
CA GLN A 315 -0.91 1.75 7.38
C GLN A 315 -1.86 0.57 7.52
N LEU A 316 -2.90 0.50 6.68
CA LEU A 316 -3.80 -0.65 6.65
C LEU A 316 -3.05 -1.92 6.27
N PHE A 317 -2.20 -1.89 5.26
CA PHE A 317 -1.39 -3.04 4.86
C PHE A 317 -0.36 -3.44 5.92
N ILE A 318 0.22 -2.48 6.66
CA ILE A 318 1.03 -2.80 7.85
C ILE A 318 0.18 -3.59 8.86
N ALA A 319 -1.02 -3.10 9.20
CA ALA A 319 -1.88 -3.77 10.17
C ALA A 319 -2.35 -5.16 9.68
N THR A 320 -2.68 -5.30 8.41
CA THR A 320 -3.02 -6.57 7.78
C THR A 320 -1.85 -7.53 7.79
N GLY A 321 -0.64 -7.08 7.45
CA GLY A 321 0.57 -7.90 7.52
C GLY A 321 0.84 -8.43 8.92
N THR A 322 0.73 -7.56 9.94
CA THR A 322 0.86 -7.97 11.35
C THR A 322 -0.19 -8.99 11.76
N CYS A 323 -1.45 -8.78 11.37
CA CYS A 323 -2.54 -9.71 11.63
C CYS A 323 -2.26 -11.09 11.03
N LEU A 324 -1.93 -11.15 9.74
CA LEU A 324 -1.64 -12.41 9.07
C LEU A 324 -0.44 -13.13 9.71
N ALA A 325 0.62 -12.41 10.07
CA ALA A 325 1.79 -13.00 10.69
C ALA A 325 1.49 -13.62 12.08
N PHE A 326 0.63 -13.00 12.89
CA PHE A 326 0.17 -13.60 14.15
C PHE A 326 -0.62 -14.89 13.92
N TRP A 327 -1.50 -14.92 12.92
CA TRP A 327 -2.24 -16.13 12.57
C TRP A 327 -1.35 -17.22 11.97
N VAL A 328 -0.33 -16.85 11.20
CA VAL A 328 0.67 -17.79 10.68
C VAL A 328 1.46 -18.43 11.81
N ASN A 329 1.90 -17.65 12.79
CA ASN A 329 2.58 -18.18 13.97
C ASN A 329 1.68 -19.15 14.75
N TYR A 330 0.42 -18.78 14.98
CA TYR A 330 -0.55 -19.64 15.66
C TYR A 330 -0.84 -20.93 14.87
N GLY A 331 -1.10 -20.83 13.57
CA GLY A 331 -1.34 -21.99 12.71
C GLY A 331 -0.14 -22.92 12.61
N SER A 332 1.08 -22.36 12.56
CA SER A 332 2.31 -23.15 12.59
C SER A 332 2.44 -23.95 13.89
N LEU A 333 2.14 -23.33 15.05
CA LEU A 333 2.15 -24.01 16.34
C LEU A 333 1.11 -25.15 16.41
N LEU A 334 -0.08 -24.96 15.84
CA LEU A 334 -1.16 -25.96 15.91
C LEU A 334 -0.95 -27.16 14.97
N HIS A 335 -0.45 -26.91 13.76
CA HIS A 335 -0.46 -27.91 12.69
C HIS A 335 0.90 -28.55 12.42
N ILE A 336 1.98 -28.01 12.98
CA ILE A 336 3.33 -28.54 12.84
C ILE A 336 3.82 -28.93 14.24
N SER A 337 4.25 -30.17 14.42
CA SER A 337 4.74 -30.67 15.69
C SER A 337 6.04 -31.47 15.50
N GLY A 338 6.95 -31.35 16.46
CA GLY A 338 8.19 -32.15 16.51
C GLY A 338 9.24 -31.84 15.43
N SER A 339 9.12 -30.73 14.70
CA SER A 339 10.05 -30.34 13.62
C SER A 339 10.50 -28.89 13.75
N GLN A 340 11.70 -28.58 13.25
CA GLN A 340 12.16 -27.18 13.12
C GLN A 340 11.32 -26.37 12.14
N ALA A 341 10.49 -27.04 11.32
CA ALA A 341 9.54 -26.38 10.44
C ALA A 341 8.58 -25.41 11.18
N VAL A 342 8.32 -25.64 12.48
CA VAL A 342 7.41 -24.81 13.30
C VAL A 342 7.81 -23.33 13.29
N TYR A 343 9.11 -23.01 13.32
CA TYR A 343 9.59 -21.63 13.27
C TYR A 343 10.11 -21.21 11.88
N ILE A 344 10.54 -22.16 11.04
CA ILE A 344 11.04 -21.88 9.69
C ILE A 344 9.89 -21.43 8.77
N VAL A 345 8.70 -22.04 8.89
CA VAL A 345 7.55 -21.69 8.03
C VAL A 345 7.12 -20.23 8.21
N PRO A 346 6.91 -19.71 9.43
CA PRO A 346 6.64 -18.28 9.62
C PRO A 346 7.74 -17.35 9.08
N LEU A 347 9.01 -17.70 9.30
CA LEU A 347 10.16 -16.92 8.79
C LEU A 347 10.24 -16.93 7.26
N ALA A 348 9.90 -18.03 6.60
CA ALA A 348 9.88 -18.13 5.16
C ALA A 348 8.66 -17.38 4.58
N LEU A 349 7.49 -17.51 5.19
CA LEU A 349 6.26 -16.91 4.71
C LEU A 349 6.26 -15.38 4.81
N GLN A 350 7.13 -14.80 5.64
CA GLN A 350 7.37 -13.36 5.65
C GLN A 350 7.86 -12.81 4.30
N ALA A 351 8.42 -13.66 3.42
CA ALA A 351 8.80 -13.29 2.06
C ALA A 351 7.60 -13.11 1.12
N LEU A 352 6.41 -13.61 1.47
CA LEU A 352 5.20 -13.53 0.63
C LEU A 352 4.86 -12.08 0.24
N PRO A 353 4.72 -11.12 1.17
CA PRO A 353 4.49 -9.73 0.78
C PRO A 353 5.63 -9.13 -0.06
N ALA A 354 6.86 -9.63 0.07
CA ALA A 354 8.01 -9.19 -0.74
C ALA A 354 7.91 -9.65 -2.19
N VAL A 355 7.50 -10.91 -2.38
CA VAL A 355 7.21 -11.49 -3.69
C VAL A 355 6.05 -10.75 -4.35
N LEU A 356 4.97 -10.50 -3.60
CA LEU A 356 3.82 -9.74 -4.11
C LEU A 356 4.21 -8.31 -4.48
N LEU A 357 5.00 -7.61 -3.65
CA LEU A 357 5.52 -6.29 -3.99
C LEU A 357 6.34 -6.34 -5.30
N TRP A 358 7.27 -7.28 -5.42
CA TRP A 358 8.12 -7.41 -6.60
C TRP A 358 7.30 -7.62 -7.88
N ILE A 359 6.34 -8.57 -7.86
CA ILE A 359 5.45 -8.86 -9.00
C ILE A 359 4.54 -7.67 -9.31
N CYS A 360 3.85 -7.12 -8.31
CA CYS A 360 2.89 -6.04 -8.52
C CYS A 360 3.58 -4.77 -9.03
N MET A 361 4.79 -4.45 -8.54
CA MET A 361 5.55 -3.30 -9.04
C MET A 361 6.16 -3.56 -10.42
N ALA A 362 6.39 -4.81 -10.82
CA ALA A 362 6.73 -5.16 -12.20
C ALA A 362 5.58 -4.83 -13.17
N LEU A 363 4.33 -4.98 -12.75
CA LEU A 363 3.14 -4.67 -13.57
C LEU A 363 2.76 -3.18 -13.57
N ASN A 364 3.11 -2.45 -12.52
CA ASN A 364 2.80 -1.02 -12.41
C ASN A 364 3.70 -0.13 -13.27
N LYS A 365 3.27 1.12 -13.47
CA LYS A 365 4.02 2.15 -14.18
C LYS A 365 4.76 3.07 -13.22
N GLU A 366 5.78 3.75 -13.74
CA GLU A 366 6.55 4.71 -12.95
C GLU A 366 5.72 5.98 -12.67
N SER A 367 6.09 6.71 -11.62
CA SER A 367 5.45 7.98 -11.25
C SER A 367 5.47 8.99 -12.41
N PRO A 368 4.31 9.59 -12.80
CA PRO A 368 4.26 10.66 -13.79
C PRO A 368 5.17 11.84 -13.44
N ARG A 369 5.26 12.20 -12.15
CA ARG A 369 6.13 13.28 -11.67
C ARG A 369 7.61 12.94 -11.88
N PHE A 370 8.01 11.69 -11.62
CA PHE A 370 9.38 11.25 -11.86
C PHE A 370 9.72 11.27 -13.36
N LEU A 371 8.80 10.79 -14.21
CA LEU A 371 8.99 10.80 -15.66
C LEU A 371 9.13 12.23 -16.20
N ALA A 372 8.26 13.14 -15.75
CA ALA A 372 8.34 14.56 -16.08
C ALA A 372 9.65 15.20 -15.61
N LYS A 373 10.14 14.86 -14.40
CA LYS A 373 11.43 15.34 -13.88
C LYS A 373 12.62 14.95 -14.79
N GLN A 374 12.52 13.81 -15.47
CA GLN A 374 13.50 13.29 -16.43
C GLN A 374 13.24 13.77 -17.87
N ASP A 375 12.41 14.80 -18.08
CA ASP A 375 12.01 15.34 -19.39
C ASP A 375 11.27 14.34 -20.31
N ARG A 376 10.68 13.28 -19.74
CA ARG A 376 9.91 12.26 -20.49
C ARG A 376 8.41 12.55 -20.46
N TRP A 377 8.01 13.65 -21.10
CA TRP A 377 6.66 14.21 -21.02
C TRP A 377 5.58 13.35 -21.67
N GLU A 378 5.87 12.67 -22.78
CA GLU A 378 4.90 11.80 -23.46
C GLU A 378 4.53 10.60 -22.59
N GLU A 379 5.53 10.01 -21.93
CA GLU A 379 5.32 8.88 -21.01
C GLU A 379 4.60 9.34 -19.74
N ALA A 380 4.99 10.49 -19.18
CA ALA A 380 4.30 11.08 -18.02
C ALA A 380 2.81 11.28 -18.31
N THR A 381 2.50 11.82 -19.50
CA THR A 381 1.12 12.04 -19.98
C THR A 381 0.37 10.71 -20.13
N SER A 382 0.98 9.71 -20.75
CA SER A 382 0.37 8.39 -20.96
C SER A 382 0.06 7.68 -19.63
N VAL A 383 0.97 7.75 -18.67
CA VAL A 383 0.77 7.15 -17.34
C VAL A 383 -0.32 7.90 -16.57
N LEU A 384 -0.28 9.24 -16.57
CA LEU A 384 -1.29 10.04 -15.86
C LEU A 384 -2.69 9.79 -16.42
N ALA A 385 -2.85 9.87 -17.75
CA ALA A 385 -4.10 9.56 -18.45
C ALA A 385 -4.64 8.16 -18.10
N ARG A 386 -3.75 7.16 -18.02
CA ARG A 386 -4.12 5.79 -17.64
C ARG A 386 -4.63 5.70 -16.21
N VAL A 387 -3.92 6.30 -15.25
CA VAL A 387 -4.29 6.25 -13.81
C VAL A 387 -5.59 7.02 -13.57
N ARG A 388 -5.77 8.18 -14.22
CA ARG A 388 -6.98 9.00 -14.16
C ARG A 388 -8.16 8.41 -14.94
N ASN A 389 -7.89 7.43 -15.81
CA ASN A 389 -8.87 6.84 -16.73
C ASN A 389 -9.56 7.90 -17.62
N LEU A 390 -8.78 8.89 -18.07
CA LEU A 390 -9.21 9.97 -18.94
C LEU A 390 -8.32 10.02 -20.18
N PRO A 391 -8.82 10.52 -21.33
CA PRO A 391 -7.97 10.80 -22.48
C PRO A 391 -6.84 11.78 -22.13
N ALA A 392 -5.69 11.65 -22.79
CA ALA A 392 -4.57 12.57 -22.61
C ALA A 392 -4.92 14.03 -22.93
N SER A 393 -5.89 14.26 -23.82
CA SER A 393 -6.39 15.58 -24.22
C SER A 393 -7.43 16.18 -23.26
N HIS A 394 -7.81 15.47 -22.19
CA HIS A 394 -8.82 15.95 -21.25
C HIS A 394 -8.28 17.12 -20.42
N GLU A 395 -9.08 18.17 -20.23
CA GLU A 395 -8.69 19.40 -19.53
C GLU A 395 -8.09 19.15 -18.15
N TYR A 396 -8.71 18.27 -17.35
CA TYR A 396 -8.16 17.82 -16.06
C TYR A 396 -6.73 17.27 -16.13
N VAL A 397 -6.43 16.42 -17.12
CA VAL A 397 -5.10 15.82 -17.29
C VAL A 397 -4.10 16.88 -17.74
N ALA A 398 -4.50 17.76 -18.66
CA ALA A 398 -3.67 18.87 -19.13
C ALA A 398 -3.35 19.86 -17.99
N ALA A 399 -4.33 20.19 -17.15
CA ALA A 399 -4.14 21.05 -15.99
C ALA A 399 -3.19 20.42 -14.96
N GLU A 400 -3.36 19.13 -14.64
CA GLU A 400 -2.47 18.43 -13.70
C GLU A 400 -1.04 18.29 -14.25
N LEU A 401 -0.86 18.10 -15.57
CA LEU A 401 0.46 18.11 -16.20
C LEU A 401 1.10 19.49 -16.18
N LYS A 402 0.31 20.55 -16.43
CA LYS A 402 0.79 21.93 -16.34
C LYS A 402 1.26 22.24 -14.92
N ASP A 403 0.48 21.89 -13.90
CA ASP A 403 0.87 22.06 -12.50
C ASP A 403 2.19 21.33 -12.17
N ILE A 404 2.39 20.13 -12.73
CA ILE A 404 3.65 19.38 -12.59
C ILE A 404 4.80 20.12 -13.29
N ALA A 405 4.57 20.66 -14.48
CA ALA A 405 5.58 21.41 -15.24
C ALA A 405 5.99 22.70 -14.54
N ASP A 406 5.01 23.50 -14.10
CA ASP A 406 5.26 24.75 -13.37
C ASP A 406 6.04 24.47 -12.08
N GLN A 407 5.68 23.41 -11.34
CA GLN A 407 6.43 22.99 -10.14
C GLN A 407 7.86 22.55 -10.46
N LEU A 408 8.06 21.76 -11.51
CA LEU A 408 9.38 21.28 -11.91
C LEU A 408 10.28 22.42 -12.41
N GLU A 409 9.71 23.43 -13.09
CA GLU A 409 10.45 24.59 -13.54
C GLU A 409 10.86 25.47 -12.36
N HIS A 410 9.96 25.73 -11.41
CA HIS A 410 10.31 26.38 -10.14
C HIS A 410 11.39 25.61 -9.38
N GLU A 411 11.28 24.28 -9.33
CA GLU A 411 12.32 23.42 -8.77
C GLU A 411 13.64 23.62 -9.53
N ARG A 412 13.67 23.52 -10.87
CA ARG A 412 14.87 23.68 -11.71
C ARG A 412 15.56 25.02 -11.55
N MET A 413 14.79 26.11 -11.55
CA MET A 413 15.28 27.48 -11.32
C MET A 413 15.96 27.64 -9.95
N LEU A 414 15.50 26.89 -8.94
CA LEU A 414 16.10 26.86 -7.61
C LEU A 414 17.24 25.83 -7.48
N ILE A 415 17.39 24.91 -8.44
CA ILE A 415 18.14 23.66 -8.29
C ILE A 415 19.53 23.67 -8.90
N ALA A 416 19.83 24.38 -10.00
CA ALA A 416 21.03 24.13 -10.81
C ALA A 416 22.32 23.88 -9.97
N GLY A 417 22.62 22.62 -9.63
CA GLY A 417 23.78 22.18 -8.84
C GLY A 417 23.61 21.84 -7.34
N ALA A 418 22.42 21.92 -6.72
CA ALA A 418 22.29 21.71 -5.27
C ALA A 418 22.59 20.27 -4.84
N THR A 419 23.60 20.09 -3.99
CA THR A 419 23.97 18.80 -3.41
C THR A 419 23.02 18.42 -2.26
N VAL A 420 23.03 17.15 -1.82
CA VAL A 420 22.28 16.73 -0.62
C VAL A 420 22.64 17.59 0.60
N LYS A 421 23.89 18.04 0.70
CA LYS A 421 24.35 18.94 1.75
C LYS A 421 23.67 20.30 1.67
N ASP A 422 23.45 20.83 0.48
CA ASP A 422 22.76 22.11 0.28
C ASP A 422 21.28 21.99 0.63
N LEU A 423 20.63 20.87 0.25
CA LEU A 423 19.24 20.59 0.64
C LEU A 423 19.07 20.42 2.15
N LEU A 424 20.01 19.74 2.82
CA LEU A 424 20.02 19.62 4.28
C LEU A 424 20.22 20.98 4.94
N LYS A 425 21.15 21.79 4.42
CA LYS A 425 21.38 23.15 4.92
C LYS A 425 20.08 23.96 4.79
N GLU A 426 19.49 24.03 3.61
CA GLU A 426 18.22 24.70 3.34
C GLU A 426 17.10 24.23 4.29
N MET A 427 16.97 22.91 4.48
CA MET A 427 15.95 22.30 5.32
C MET A 427 16.03 22.79 6.76
N PHE A 428 17.22 22.93 7.32
CA PHE A 428 17.40 23.31 8.73
C PHE A 428 17.72 24.80 8.95
N THR A 429 18.12 25.56 7.92
CA THR A 429 18.37 27.00 8.05
C THR A 429 17.14 27.85 7.76
N ILE A 430 16.28 27.46 6.82
CA ILE A 430 15.08 28.22 6.48
C ILE A 430 13.99 27.95 7.53
N PRO A 431 13.44 28.98 8.22
CA PRO A 431 12.50 28.78 9.32
C PRO A 431 11.26 27.94 8.97
N GLY A 432 10.66 28.16 7.80
CA GLY A 432 9.49 27.39 7.33
C GLY A 432 9.82 25.91 7.11
N ASN A 433 10.90 25.62 6.37
CA ASN A 433 11.35 24.26 6.12
C ASN A 433 11.81 23.53 7.39
N ARG A 434 12.45 24.27 8.31
CA ARG A 434 12.89 23.73 9.60
C ARG A 434 11.69 23.28 10.44
N LYS A 435 10.64 24.11 10.53
CA LYS A 435 9.39 23.74 11.23
C LYS A 435 8.79 22.46 10.66
N ARG A 436 8.75 22.34 9.33
CA ARG A 436 8.26 21.15 8.61
C ARG A 436 9.07 19.91 8.94
N ALA A 437 10.39 19.99 8.85
CA ALA A 437 11.30 18.87 9.13
C ALA A 437 11.23 18.43 10.60
N LEU A 438 11.28 19.37 11.54
CA LEU A 438 11.18 19.08 12.97
C LEU A 438 9.82 18.49 13.35
N LEU A 439 8.73 18.93 12.70
CA LEU A 439 7.41 18.35 12.90
C LEU A 439 7.34 16.91 12.40
N SER A 440 7.89 16.61 11.22
CA SER A 440 7.99 15.25 10.67
C SER A 440 8.82 14.32 11.58
N ILE A 441 9.98 14.79 12.03
CA ILE A 441 10.86 14.07 12.97
C ILE A 441 10.13 13.84 14.30
N GLY A 442 9.58 14.89 14.90
CA GLY A 442 8.87 14.82 16.19
C GLY A 442 7.68 13.86 16.16
N LEU A 443 6.86 13.91 15.10
CA LEU A 443 5.74 12.97 14.92
C LEU A 443 6.20 11.51 14.85
N MET A 444 7.31 11.23 14.15
CA MET A 444 7.85 9.87 14.03
C MET A 444 8.50 9.38 15.31
N ILE A 445 9.14 10.25 16.09
CA ILE A 445 9.58 9.92 17.46
C ILE A 445 8.36 9.56 18.31
N CYS A 446 7.37 10.45 18.38
CA CYS A 446 6.18 10.25 19.20
C CYS A 446 5.44 8.98 18.83
N GLN A 447 5.22 8.70 17.53
CA GLN A 447 4.59 7.47 17.07
C GLN A 447 5.22 6.22 17.69
N GLN A 448 6.55 6.15 17.73
CA GLN A 448 7.30 5.00 18.25
C GLN A 448 7.26 4.95 19.77
N MET A 449 7.40 6.10 20.42
CA MET A 449 7.40 6.23 21.88
C MET A 449 6.02 5.95 22.52
N THR A 450 4.97 5.75 21.71
CA THR A 450 3.67 5.25 22.21
C THR A 450 3.79 3.86 22.85
N GLY A 451 4.84 3.10 22.53
CA GLY A 451 4.96 1.70 22.92
C GLY A 451 4.21 0.73 22.00
N THR A 452 3.69 1.19 20.85
CA THR A 452 2.98 0.33 19.90
C THR A 452 3.83 -0.84 19.42
N ASN A 453 5.11 -0.60 19.12
CA ASN A 453 6.00 -1.64 18.61
C ASN A 453 6.53 -2.53 19.74
N ALA A 454 6.66 -2.01 20.96
CA ALA A 454 6.89 -2.82 22.15
C ALA A 454 5.79 -3.90 22.28
N ILE A 455 4.53 -3.49 22.16
CA ILE A 455 3.41 -4.43 22.17
C ILE A 455 3.47 -5.36 20.95
N ASN A 456 3.72 -4.87 19.74
CA ASN A 456 3.65 -5.75 18.58
C ASN A 456 4.74 -6.83 18.56
N TYR A 457 5.99 -6.50 18.90
CA TYR A 457 7.07 -7.48 18.93
C TYR A 457 6.97 -8.43 20.13
N TYR A 458 6.45 -7.94 21.26
CA TYR A 458 6.46 -8.69 22.51
C TYR A 458 5.06 -9.03 23.01
N ALA A 459 4.05 -9.01 22.14
CA ALA A 459 2.65 -9.27 22.48
C ALA A 459 2.47 -10.61 23.22
N PRO A 460 3.06 -11.73 22.75
CA PRO A 460 2.96 -12.99 23.49
C PRO A 460 3.52 -12.91 24.92
N GLN A 461 4.66 -12.22 25.10
CA GLN A 461 5.32 -12.04 26.39
C GLN A 461 4.51 -11.13 27.31
N ILE A 462 3.88 -10.09 26.76
CA ILE A 462 3.01 -9.18 27.50
C ILE A 462 1.74 -9.91 27.94
N PHE A 463 1.11 -10.69 27.07
CA PHE A 463 -0.04 -11.52 27.42
C PHE A 463 0.30 -12.55 28.50
N LYS A 464 1.50 -13.14 28.42
CA LYS A 464 2.03 -13.98 29.50
C LYS A 464 2.18 -13.21 30.82
N ALA A 465 2.73 -12.00 30.76
CA ALA A 465 2.92 -11.15 31.94
C ALA A 465 1.59 -10.70 32.57
N LEU A 466 0.50 -10.71 31.81
CA LEU A 466 -0.86 -10.45 32.27
C LEU A 466 -1.62 -11.70 32.73
N GLY A 467 -0.96 -12.87 32.77
CA GLY A 467 -1.50 -14.09 33.36
C GLY A 467 -2.05 -15.11 32.37
N LEU A 468 -1.91 -14.90 31.05
CA LEU A 468 -2.28 -15.94 30.07
C LEU A 468 -1.20 -17.04 30.03
N GLU A 469 -1.60 -18.25 30.42
CA GLU A 469 -0.76 -19.44 30.40
C GLU A 469 -0.94 -20.25 29.09
N GLY A 470 0.14 -20.91 28.65
CA GLY A 470 0.15 -21.70 27.41
C GLY A 470 0.52 -20.93 26.15
N ASN A 471 1.29 -21.55 25.25
CA ASN A 471 1.72 -20.91 23.99
C ASN A 471 0.55 -20.71 23.02
N GLU A 472 -0.39 -21.64 22.98
CA GLU A 472 -1.58 -21.57 22.13
C GLU A 472 -2.45 -20.35 22.49
N VAL A 473 -2.81 -20.19 23.76
CA VAL A 473 -3.66 -19.08 24.24
C VAL A 473 -2.99 -17.73 23.99
N LYS A 474 -1.68 -17.61 24.24
CA LYS A 474 -0.92 -16.38 23.98
C LYS A 474 -0.90 -16.01 22.50
N LEU A 475 -0.57 -16.95 21.62
CA LEU A 475 -0.52 -16.70 20.18
C LEU A 475 -1.92 -16.43 19.62
N PHE A 476 -2.95 -17.13 20.10
CA PHE A 476 -4.33 -16.84 19.75
C PHE A 476 -4.73 -15.40 20.14
N ALA A 477 -4.38 -14.95 21.34
CA ALA A 477 -4.61 -13.57 21.79
C ALA A 477 -3.90 -12.55 20.89
N THR A 478 -2.69 -12.85 20.38
CA THR A 478 -2.03 -11.99 19.38
C THR A 478 -2.77 -11.94 18.05
N GLY A 479 -3.37 -13.05 17.61
CA GLY A 479 -4.23 -13.08 16.42
C GLY A 479 -5.43 -12.14 16.56
N ILE A 480 -6.11 -12.18 17.71
CA ILE A 480 -7.21 -11.25 18.02
C ILE A 480 -6.73 -9.80 18.08
N TYR A 481 -5.58 -9.54 18.71
CA TYR A 481 -4.94 -8.22 18.71
C TYR A 481 -4.73 -7.70 17.28
N GLY A 482 -4.23 -8.55 16.38
CA GLY A 482 -4.05 -8.24 14.97
C GLY A 482 -5.36 -7.87 14.26
N ILE A 483 -6.44 -8.61 14.52
CA ILE A 483 -7.77 -8.33 13.96
C ILE A 483 -8.30 -6.98 14.44
N VAL A 484 -8.27 -6.72 15.76
CA VAL A 484 -8.71 -5.45 16.34
C VAL A 484 -7.95 -4.28 15.71
N LYS A 485 -6.62 -4.42 15.59
CA LYS A 485 -5.75 -3.41 14.97
C LYS A 485 -6.10 -3.18 13.49
N MET A 486 -6.30 -4.24 12.71
CA MET A 486 -6.64 -4.13 11.29
C MET A 486 -8.02 -3.49 11.08
N ILE A 487 -9.04 -3.94 11.82
CA ILE A 487 -10.40 -3.41 11.72
C ILE A 487 -10.46 -1.95 12.18
N ALA A 488 -9.76 -1.60 13.26
CA ALA A 488 -9.69 -0.22 13.73
C ALA A 488 -9.04 0.71 12.70
N CYS A 489 -7.96 0.27 12.04
CA CYS A 489 -7.35 1.04 10.95
C CYS A 489 -8.31 1.21 9.77
N LEU A 490 -9.01 0.14 9.37
CA LEU A 490 -10.00 0.20 8.30
C LEU A 490 -11.14 1.17 8.64
N ALA A 491 -11.67 1.08 9.86
CA ALA A 491 -12.72 1.97 10.35
C ALA A 491 -12.26 3.43 10.37
N PHE A 492 -11.03 3.70 10.81
CA PHE A 492 -10.46 5.05 10.76
C PHE A 492 -10.40 5.59 9.34
N LEU A 493 -9.86 4.81 8.38
CA LEU A 493 -9.72 5.26 7.00
C LEU A 493 -11.05 5.54 6.32
N ILE A 494 -12.07 4.73 6.60
CA ILE A 494 -13.40 4.89 5.99
C ILE A 494 -14.18 6.03 6.65
N PHE A 495 -14.18 6.11 7.98
CA PHE A 495 -15.13 6.96 8.71
C PHE A 495 -14.52 8.21 9.32
N ALA A 496 -13.24 8.21 9.67
CA ALA A 496 -12.63 9.23 10.53
C ALA A 496 -11.53 10.07 9.85
N ALA A 497 -10.79 9.51 8.89
CA ALA A 497 -9.63 10.17 8.27
C ALA A 497 -9.98 11.54 7.68
N ASP A 498 -11.13 11.63 6.99
CA ASP A 498 -11.59 12.87 6.36
C ASP A 498 -12.71 13.59 7.13
N SER A 499 -13.30 12.99 8.16
CA SER A 499 -14.36 13.64 8.97
C SER A 499 -13.81 14.28 10.25
N LEU A 500 -12.99 13.55 11.01
CA LEU A 500 -12.56 13.94 12.36
C LEU A 500 -11.44 14.99 12.37
N GLY A 501 -10.64 15.07 11.31
CA GLY A 501 -9.45 15.93 11.24
C GLY A 501 -8.20 15.23 11.75
N ARG A 502 -7.03 15.60 11.22
CA ARG A 502 -5.76 14.92 11.51
C ARG A 502 -5.28 15.29 12.92
N ARG A 503 -5.32 16.57 13.30
CA ARG A 503 -4.87 17.04 14.62
C ARG A 503 -5.76 16.50 15.74
N ARG A 504 -7.09 16.56 15.56
CA ARG A 504 -8.05 16.06 16.57
C ARG A 504 -7.86 14.57 16.83
N SER A 505 -7.65 13.78 15.77
CA SER A 505 -7.38 12.35 15.88
C SER A 505 -6.15 12.04 16.75
N LEU A 506 -5.06 12.80 16.60
CA LEU A 506 -3.87 12.64 17.44
C LEU A 506 -4.12 13.02 18.92
N LEU A 507 -4.89 14.09 19.19
CA LEU A 507 -5.13 14.57 20.56
C LEU A 507 -5.88 13.55 21.41
N TRP A 508 -7.07 13.11 20.99
CA TRP A 508 -7.89 12.24 21.82
C TRP A 508 -7.27 10.84 21.97
N THR A 509 -6.63 10.33 20.91
CA THR A 509 -5.98 9.01 20.95
C THR A 509 -4.77 9.00 21.88
N SER A 510 -4.03 10.11 21.99
CA SER A 510 -2.94 10.26 22.97
C SER A 510 -3.41 10.01 24.41
N VAL A 511 -4.53 10.63 24.79
CA VAL A 511 -5.12 10.46 26.13
C VAL A 511 -5.67 9.04 26.31
N ALA A 512 -6.41 8.53 25.33
CA ALA A 512 -7.00 7.19 25.40
C ALA A 512 -5.95 6.07 25.50
N GLN A 513 -4.87 6.17 24.72
CA GLN A 513 -3.72 5.26 24.81
C GLN A 513 -2.99 5.39 26.14
N GLY A 514 -2.80 6.62 26.64
CA GLY A 514 -2.19 6.89 27.94
C GLY A 514 -2.98 6.25 29.08
N LEU A 515 -4.31 6.36 29.06
CA LEU A 515 -5.19 5.73 30.05
C LEU A 515 -5.13 4.20 29.99
N ALA A 516 -5.10 3.61 28.80
CA ALA A 516 -4.96 2.17 28.63
C ALA A 516 -3.62 1.65 29.19
N MET A 517 -2.51 2.31 28.86
CA MET A 517 -1.17 1.99 29.38
C MET A 517 -1.07 2.19 30.90
N LEU A 518 -1.68 3.27 31.40
CA LEU A 518 -1.77 3.54 32.83
C LEU A 518 -2.48 2.40 33.56
N TYR A 519 -3.64 1.97 33.06
CA TYR A 519 -4.38 0.86 33.68
C TYR A 519 -3.56 -0.43 33.71
N ILE A 520 -2.93 -0.81 32.59
CA ILE A 520 -2.07 -2.00 32.51
C ILE A 520 -0.95 -1.92 33.56
N GLY A 521 -0.26 -0.77 33.65
CA GLY A 521 0.80 -0.56 34.64
C GLY A 521 0.30 -0.63 36.08
N LEU A 522 -0.86 -0.03 36.39
CA LEU A 522 -1.42 -0.08 37.75
C LEU A 522 -1.87 -1.49 38.14
N TYR A 523 -2.49 -2.24 37.22
CA TYR A 523 -2.85 -3.63 37.44
C TYR A 523 -1.62 -4.47 37.79
N MET A 524 -0.56 -4.38 36.97
CA MET A 524 0.68 -5.11 37.22
C MET A 524 1.41 -4.70 38.51
N ARG A 525 1.14 -3.49 39.04
CA ARG A 525 1.71 -3.01 40.30
C ARG A 525 0.97 -3.52 41.52
N PHE A 526 -0.36 -3.49 41.50
CA PHE A 526 -1.20 -3.66 42.68
C PHE A 526 -1.84 -5.04 42.79
N ASP A 527 -2.19 -5.66 41.67
CA ASP A 527 -2.84 -6.98 41.63
C ASP A 527 -2.17 -7.86 40.54
N PRO A 528 -0.84 -8.08 40.61
CA PRO A 528 -0.14 -8.83 39.58
C PRO A 528 -0.66 -10.26 39.47
N PRO A 529 -0.69 -10.85 38.26
CA PRO A 529 -1.09 -12.25 38.08
C PRO A 529 -0.26 -13.20 38.96
N VAL A 530 -0.97 -14.10 39.64
CA VAL A 530 -0.36 -15.14 40.47
C VAL A 530 -0.35 -16.45 39.67
N PRO A 531 0.82 -17.10 39.46
CA PRO A 531 0.90 -18.36 38.72
C PRO A 531 -0.05 -19.42 39.28
N GLY A 532 -0.75 -20.14 38.40
CA GLY A 532 -1.70 -21.19 38.80
C GLY A 532 -3.02 -20.71 39.40
N LYS A 533 -3.26 -19.39 39.49
CA LYS A 533 -4.58 -18.81 39.82
C LYS A 533 -5.25 -18.29 38.57
N ALA A 534 -6.58 -18.34 38.56
CA ALA A 534 -7.36 -17.73 37.48
C ALA A 534 -7.10 -16.22 37.43
N VAL A 535 -7.07 -15.67 36.22
CA VAL A 535 -6.92 -14.23 36.00
C VAL A 535 -8.12 -13.50 36.63
N PRO A 536 -7.91 -12.53 37.53
CA PRO A 536 -9.01 -11.78 38.15
C PRO A 536 -9.70 -10.88 37.12
N GLY A 537 -10.90 -10.38 37.44
CA GLY A 537 -11.65 -9.46 36.56
C GLY A 537 -10.84 -8.22 36.14
N ALA A 538 -10.03 -7.67 37.05
CA ALA A 538 -9.10 -6.58 36.76
C ALA A 538 -8.04 -6.98 35.70
N GLY A 539 -7.55 -8.21 35.73
CA GLY A 539 -6.61 -8.73 34.74
C GLY A 539 -7.24 -8.92 33.37
N TYR A 540 -8.50 -9.38 33.30
CA TYR A 540 -9.24 -9.40 32.04
C TYR A 540 -9.44 -8.00 31.46
N PHE A 541 -9.74 -7.01 32.29
CA PHE A 541 -9.82 -5.64 31.82
C PHE A 541 -8.46 -5.11 31.34
N ALA A 542 -7.34 -5.48 31.99
CA ALA A 542 -5.99 -5.15 31.51
C ALA A 542 -5.70 -5.76 30.13
N LEU A 543 -6.12 -7.01 29.88
CA LEU A 543 -6.05 -7.62 28.55
C LEU A 543 -6.88 -6.84 27.52
N VAL A 544 -8.09 -6.41 27.89
CA VAL A 544 -8.92 -5.54 27.04
C VAL A 544 -8.25 -4.20 26.77
N CYS A 545 -7.56 -3.60 27.75
CA CYS A 545 -6.79 -2.38 27.55
C CYS A 545 -5.68 -2.52 26.50
N VAL A 546 -5.06 -3.71 26.36
CA VAL A 546 -4.07 -3.97 25.30
C VAL A 546 -4.73 -3.89 23.91
N PHE A 547 -5.94 -4.44 23.76
CA PHE A 547 -6.71 -4.36 22.52
C PHE A 547 -7.21 -2.94 22.24
N LEU A 548 -7.73 -2.24 23.26
CA LEU A 548 -8.18 -0.86 23.15
C LEU A 548 -7.03 0.07 22.76
N PHE A 549 -5.85 -0.10 23.35
CA PHE A 549 -4.64 0.63 22.96
C PHE A 549 -4.34 0.44 21.47
N ALA A 550 -4.45 -0.78 20.95
CA ALA A 550 -4.24 -1.07 19.52
C ALA A 550 -5.26 -0.32 18.64
N GLY A 551 -6.52 -0.31 19.06
CA GLY A 551 -7.59 0.41 18.40
C GLY A 551 -7.34 1.91 18.38
N PHE A 552 -7.09 2.51 19.54
CA PHE A 552 -6.82 3.95 19.66
C PHE A 552 -5.59 4.38 18.87
N PHE A 553 -4.51 3.57 18.85
CA PHE A 553 -3.35 3.85 18.02
C PHE A 553 -3.72 3.97 16.53
N GLN A 554 -4.58 3.09 16.02
CA GLN A 554 -4.97 3.11 14.61
C GLN A 554 -5.96 4.20 14.23
N PHE A 555 -6.67 4.75 15.21
CA PHE A 555 -7.53 5.93 15.02
C PHE A 555 -6.78 7.26 15.02
N GLY A 556 -5.45 7.25 15.23
CA GLY A 556 -4.64 8.46 15.28
C GLY A 556 -3.21 8.19 14.85
N TRP A 557 -2.33 7.92 15.82
CA TRP A 557 -0.87 7.87 15.65
C TRP A 557 -0.34 6.90 14.59
N GLY A 558 -1.07 5.85 14.23
CA GLY A 558 -0.70 4.97 13.12
C GLY A 558 -0.75 5.70 11.77
N PRO A 559 -1.95 5.91 11.20
CA PRO A 559 -2.09 6.45 9.84
C PRO A 559 -1.76 7.94 9.75
N VAL A 560 -2.10 8.74 10.77
CA VAL A 560 -2.02 10.20 10.69
C VAL A 560 -0.57 10.69 10.58
N CYS A 561 0.38 10.05 11.26
CA CYS A 561 1.80 10.42 11.19
C CYS A 561 2.36 10.27 9.77
N TRP A 562 2.03 9.18 9.07
CA TRP A 562 2.49 8.94 7.69
C TRP A 562 1.84 9.91 6.69
N ILE A 563 0.57 10.27 6.91
CA ILE A 563 -0.12 11.30 6.12
C ILE A 563 0.64 12.64 6.27
N TYR A 564 0.87 13.10 7.50
CA TYR A 564 1.61 14.34 7.78
C TYR A 564 3.00 14.35 7.15
N VAL A 565 3.77 13.27 7.31
CA VAL A 565 5.14 13.18 6.76
C VAL A 565 5.16 13.27 5.24
N SER A 566 4.12 12.80 4.55
CA SER A 566 4.05 12.91 3.08
C SER A 566 3.51 14.27 2.58
N GLU A 567 2.70 14.96 3.38
CA GLU A 567 1.95 16.16 2.94
C GLU A 567 2.58 17.50 3.38
N ILE A 568 3.23 17.56 4.55
CA ILE A 568 3.85 18.79 5.07
C ILE A 568 5.09 19.25 4.27
N PRO A 569 5.98 18.36 3.81
CA PRO A 569 7.22 18.80 3.20
C PRO A 569 7.02 19.60 1.90
N ALA A 570 7.85 20.63 1.73
CA ALA A 570 7.99 21.35 0.46
C ALA A 570 8.35 20.37 -0.67
N ALA A 571 7.83 20.60 -1.86
CA ALA A 571 8.05 19.73 -3.02
C ALA A 571 9.54 19.38 -3.24
N ARG A 572 10.41 20.38 -3.25
CA ARG A 572 11.88 20.25 -3.38
C ARG A 572 12.51 19.36 -2.31
N LEU A 573 12.06 19.50 -1.06
CA LEU A 573 12.66 18.81 0.10
C LEU A 573 11.91 17.53 0.46
N ARG A 574 10.87 17.15 -0.30
CA ARG A 574 9.94 16.08 0.07
C ARG A 574 10.62 14.72 0.18
N SER A 575 11.37 14.32 -0.84
CA SER A 575 12.11 13.05 -0.84
C SER A 575 13.02 12.93 0.38
N LEU A 576 13.83 13.97 0.62
CA LEU A 576 14.78 14.01 1.73
C LEU A 576 14.10 14.04 3.10
N ASN A 577 13.05 14.85 3.27
CA ASN A 577 12.33 14.96 4.54
C ASN A 577 11.60 13.65 4.87
N VAL A 578 10.92 13.03 3.89
CA VAL A 578 10.29 11.71 4.07
C VAL A 578 11.32 10.64 4.41
N ALA A 579 12.52 10.68 3.79
CA ALA A 579 13.61 9.78 4.14
C ALA A 579 14.13 9.98 5.57
N ILE A 580 14.33 11.22 6.01
CA ILE A 580 14.74 11.54 7.39
C ILE A 580 13.67 11.11 8.39
N ALA A 581 12.39 11.35 8.09
CA ALA A 581 11.28 10.95 8.93
C ALA A 581 11.15 9.43 9.04
N ALA A 582 11.24 8.69 7.92
CA ALA A 582 11.23 7.23 7.92
C ALA A 582 12.45 6.67 8.67
N ALA A 583 13.66 7.21 8.44
CA ALA A 583 14.85 6.83 9.19
C ALA A 583 14.68 7.10 10.70
N THR A 584 14.10 8.23 11.07
CA THR A 584 13.81 8.57 12.48
C THR A 584 12.84 7.56 13.08
N GLN A 585 11.79 7.19 12.35
CA GLN A 585 10.84 6.16 12.76
C GLN A 585 11.56 4.84 13.04
N TRP A 586 12.45 4.39 12.14
CA TRP A 586 13.21 3.15 12.32
C TRP A 586 14.24 3.22 13.44
N LEU A 587 14.90 4.36 13.63
CA LEU A 587 15.82 4.58 14.74
C LEU A 587 15.10 4.45 16.09
N PHE A 588 13.95 5.09 16.24
CA PHE A 588 13.17 4.98 17.48
C PHE A 588 12.44 3.63 17.58
N ASN A 589 12.17 2.96 16.46
CA ASN A 589 11.75 1.55 16.45
C ASN A 589 12.84 0.65 17.06
N PHE A 590 14.09 0.84 16.64
CA PHE A 590 15.25 0.13 17.19
C PHE A 590 15.36 0.36 18.70
N VAL A 591 15.28 1.63 19.15
CA VAL A 591 15.34 1.98 20.57
C VAL A 591 14.25 1.25 21.36
N VAL A 592 13.00 1.30 20.91
CA VAL A 592 11.89 0.63 21.59
C VAL A 592 12.09 -0.89 21.58
N ALA A 593 12.36 -1.49 20.41
CA ALA A 593 12.55 -2.93 20.29
C ALA A 593 13.69 -3.46 21.18
N ARG A 594 14.78 -2.69 21.34
CA ARG A 594 15.91 -3.07 22.19
C ARG A 594 15.63 -2.85 23.69
N ALA A 595 14.96 -1.75 24.03
CA ALA A 595 14.74 -1.34 25.41
C ALA A 595 13.63 -2.15 26.09
N THR A 596 12.54 -2.48 25.38
CA THR A 596 11.33 -3.07 26.02
C THR A 596 11.61 -4.35 26.82
N PRO A 597 12.30 -5.39 26.29
CA PRO A 597 12.50 -6.62 27.07
C PRO A 597 13.32 -6.39 28.34
N VAL A 598 14.28 -5.47 28.27
CA VAL A 598 15.09 -5.07 29.43
C VAL A 598 14.23 -4.28 30.42
N MET A 599 13.41 -3.34 29.96
CA MET A 599 12.50 -2.57 30.82
C MET A 599 11.49 -3.49 31.53
N MET A 600 10.92 -4.47 30.82
CA MET A 600 9.97 -5.44 31.39
C MET A 600 10.58 -6.32 32.50
N THR A 601 11.91 -6.45 32.55
CA THR A 601 12.60 -7.24 33.58
C THR A 601 13.25 -6.39 34.67
N THR A 602 13.51 -5.09 34.42
CA THR A 602 14.30 -4.23 35.32
C THR A 602 13.55 -3.03 35.88
N VAL A 603 12.49 -2.57 35.21
CA VAL A 603 11.79 -1.34 35.58
C VAL A 603 10.48 -1.66 36.32
N GLY A 604 10.56 -1.59 37.64
CA GLY A 604 9.47 -1.94 38.54
C GLY A 604 9.32 -3.46 38.71
N PHE A 605 8.80 -3.88 39.87
CA PHE A 605 8.51 -5.30 40.12
C PHE A 605 7.51 -5.84 39.07
N ASN A 606 7.77 -7.01 38.48
CA ASN A 606 7.00 -7.56 37.35
C ASN A 606 6.94 -6.67 36.08
N GLY A 607 7.76 -5.62 35.96
CA GLY A 607 7.83 -4.80 34.76
C GLY A 607 6.74 -3.74 34.60
N TYR A 608 5.95 -3.46 35.66
CA TYR A 608 4.84 -2.49 35.62
C TYR A 608 5.29 -1.09 35.14
N GLY A 609 6.52 -0.69 35.48
CA GLY A 609 7.04 0.63 35.19
C GLY A 609 7.24 0.86 33.69
N THR A 610 7.41 -0.21 32.90
CA THR A 610 7.48 -0.15 31.43
C THR A 610 6.20 0.48 30.86
N PHE A 611 5.04 0.01 31.30
CA PHE A 611 3.74 0.49 30.82
C PHE A 611 3.45 1.90 31.31
N LEU A 612 3.83 2.24 32.55
CA LEU A 612 3.70 3.60 33.06
C LEU A 612 4.55 4.60 32.28
N ILE A 613 5.78 4.24 31.90
CA ILE A 613 6.64 5.09 31.07
C ILE A 613 6.00 5.35 29.71
N TYR A 614 5.50 4.31 29.02
CA TYR A 614 4.77 4.50 27.76
C TYR A 614 3.50 5.33 27.96
N GLY A 615 2.79 5.15 29.07
CA GLY A 615 1.64 5.98 29.44
C GLY A 615 1.99 7.46 29.58
N CYS A 616 3.08 7.78 30.30
CA CYS A 616 3.60 9.13 30.43
C CYS A 616 3.98 9.73 29.08
N PHE A 617 4.63 8.96 28.20
CA PHE A 617 4.90 9.42 26.84
C PHE A 617 3.60 9.72 26.09
N CYS A 618 2.61 8.84 26.12
CA CYS A 618 1.30 9.08 25.48
C CYS A 618 0.64 10.37 26.00
N PHE A 619 0.66 10.63 27.31
CA PHE A 619 0.13 11.90 27.85
C PHE A 619 0.94 13.12 27.41
N SER A 620 2.28 13.03 27.39
CA SER A 620 3.14 14.12 26.93
C SER A 620 2.90 14.49 25.46
N MET A 621 2.55 13.50 24.64
CA MET A 621 2.25 13.70 23.23
C MET A 621 0.99 14.55 23.01
N PHE A 622 0.02 14.53 23.93
CA PHE A 622 -1.12 15.43 23.87
C PHE A 622 -0.66 16.89 23.81
N PHE A 623 0.28 17.28 24.68
CA PHE A 623 0.82 18.63 24.72
C PHE A 623 1.64 18.95 23.46
N PHE A 624 2.46 18.01 22.98
CA PHE A 624 3.18 18.16 21.72
C PHE A 624 2.22 18.48 20.56
N VAL A 625 1.14 17.70 20.42
CA VAL A 625 0.14 17.91 19.36
C VAL A 625 -0.64 19.20 19.57
N TRP A 626 -0.98 19.52 20.82
CA TRP A 626 -1.74 20.72 21.16
C TRP A 626 -0.99 21.99 20.75
N PHE A 627 0.31 22.09 21.05
CA PHE A 627 1.09 23.29 20.80
C PHE A 627 1.76 23.35 19.43
N LEU A 628 2.21 22.21 18.87
CA LEU A 628 3.14 22.22 17.73
C LEU A 628 2.57 21.66 16.43
N VAL A 629 1.49 20.88 16.47
CA VAL A 629 0.91 20.23 15.28
C VAL A 629 -0.25 21.07 14.73
N PRO A 630 -0.13 21.68 13.53
CA PRO A 630 -1.23 22.37 12.88
C PRO A 630 -2.22 21.38 12.24
N GLU A 631 -3.45 21.83 11.97
CA GLU A 631 -4.41 21.02 11.21
C GLU A 631 -4.13 21.16 9.71
N THR A 632 -4.03 20.03 9.00
CA THR A 632 -3.74 19.97 7.55
C THR A 632 -4.92 19.50 6.71
N LYS A 633 -6.02 19.08 7.35
CA LYS A 633 -7.21 18.58 6.65
C LYS A 633 -7.71 19.60 5.62
N GLY A 634 -7.86 19.13 4.38
CA GLY A 634 -8.50 19.89 3.29
C GLY A 634 -7.62 20.97 2.67
N LEU A 635 -6.36 21.11 3.08
CA LEU A 635 -5.41 22.01 2.44
C LEU A 635 -4.81 21.35 1.20
N SER A 636 -4.71 22.09 0.09
CA SER A 636 -3.88 21.68 -1.04
C SER A 636 -2.40 21.70 -0.62
N LEU A 637 -1.55 20.94 -1.31
CA LEU A 637 -0.10 20.97 -1.04
C LEU A 637 0.49 22.38 -1.23
N GLU A 638 -0.11 23.20 -2.09
CA GLU A 638 0.31 24.58 -2.34
C GLU A 638 -0.02 25.48 -1.12
N LYS A 639 -1.21 25.34 -0.54
CA LYS A 639 -1.60 26.08 0.69
C LYS A 639 -0.82 25.65 1.94
N MET A 640 -0.07 24.53 1.87
CA MET A 640 0.86 24.19 2.94
C MET A 640 1.99 25.22 3.03
N ASP A 641 2.44 25.79 1.90
CA ASP A 641 3.51 26.80 1.88
C ASP A 641 3.07 28.08 2.61
N ASP A 642 1.80 28.45 2.48
CA ASP A 642 1.17 29.53 3.25
C ASP A 642 1.10 29.20 4.75
N LEU A 643 0.64 27.99 5.12
CA LEU A 643 0.49 27.57 6.51
C LEU A 643 1.82 27.63 7.29
N PHE A 644 2.93 27.34 6.63
CA PHE A 644 4.26 27.37 7.24
C PHE A 644 5.02 28.69 6.99
N GLY A 645 4.36 29.70 6.42
CA GLY A 645 4.88 31.06 6.24
C GLY A 645 5.99 31.20 5.20
N ILE A 646 6.06 30.28 4.23
CA ILE A 646 7.08 30.34 3.16
C ILE A 646 6.71 31.41 2.14
N THR A 647 5.42 31.58 1.84
CA THR A 647 4.92 32.60 0.91
C THR A 647 5.19 34.03 1.43
N GLU A 648 5.04 34.25 2.74
CA GLU A 648 5.42 35.51 3.40
C GLU A 648 6.93 35.77 3.29
N LEU A 649 7.76 34.74 3.48
CA LEU A 649 9.20 34.85 3.33
C LEU A 649 9.61 35.17 1.88
N ILE A 650 8.98 34.52 0.89
CA ILE A 650 9.23 34.80 -0.54
C ILE A 650 8.78 36.22 -0.88
N LYS A 651 7.59 36.65 -0.45
CA LYS A 651 7.12 38.03 -0.62
C LYS A 651 8.06 39.05 0.02
N ASN A 652 8.60 38.76 1.20
CA ASN A 652 9.56 39.64 1.86
C ASN A 652 10.90 39.66 1.11
N ILE A 653 11.36 38.54 0.55
CA ILE A 653 12.57 38.48 -0.28
C ILE A 653 12.38 39.20 -1.62
N GLU A 654 11.19 39.07 -2.24
CA GLU A 654 10.81 39.77 -3.46
C GLU A 654 10.68 41.26 -3.20
N ALA A 655 10.02 41.68 -2.11
CA ALA A 655 9.95 43.07 -1.68
C ALA A 655 11.34 43.65 -1.36
N ASP A 656 12.23 42.88 -0.73
CA ASP A 656 13.63 43.27 -0.50
C ASP A 656 14.41 43.37 -1.82
N ARG A 657 14.13 42.50 -2.80
CA ARG A 657 14.75 42.56 -4.14
C ARG A 657 14.25 43.75 -4.93
N GLU A 658 12.95 44.03 -4.92
CA GLU A 658 12.33 45.18 -5.55
C GLU A 658 12.78 46.48 -4.88
N GLY A 659 12.92 46.50 -3.56
CA GLY A 659 13.49 47.62 -2.80
C GLY A 659 14.98 47.85 -3.09
N ARG A 660 15.77 46.80 -3.33
CA ARG A 660 17.16 46.93 -3.77
C ARG A 660 17.28 47.34 -5.24
N ALA A 661 16.39 46.85 -6.10
CA ALA A 661 16.34 47.24 -7.51
C ALA A 661 15.90 48.70 -7.67
N SER A 662 14.96 49.19 -6.86
CA SER A 662 14.54 50.61 -6.88
C SER A 662 15.60 51.57 -6.31
N MET A 663 16.48 51.09 -5.44
CA MET A 663 17.66 51.84 -4.98
C MET A 663 18.83 51.85 -5.99
N THR A 664 18.73 51.07 -7.07
CA THR A 664 19.77 50.95 -8.11
C THR A 664 19.23 51.43 -9.46
N GLU A 665 18.82 52.70 -9.55
CA GLU A 665 18.62 53.33 -10.86
C GLU A 665 20.00 53.62 -11.48
N VAL A 666 20.29 52.97 -12.60
CA VAL A 666 21.45 53.27 -13.44
C VAL A 666 21.23 54.64 -14.08
N GLY A 667 21.89 55.66 -13.54
CA GLY A 667 21.95 56.98 -14.15
C GLY A 667 22.60 56.89 -15.54
N ILE A 668 22.11 57.71 -16.48
CA ILE A 668 22.52 57.75 -17.89
C ILE A 668 24.03 57.99 -18.11
N ASP A 669 24.79 58.34 -17.05
CA ASP A 669 26.25 58.55 -17.08
C ASP A 669 27.10 57.39 -16.50
N GLY A 670 26.53 56.20 -16.26
CA GLY A 670 27.32 54.99 -15.96
C GLY A 670 28.08 55.01 -14.62
N LYS A 671 27.68 55.86 -13.67
CA LYS A 671 28.16 55.81 -12.28
C LYS A 671 27.05 55.33 -11.35
N GLU A 672 27.35 54.31 -10.53
CA GLU A 672 26.47 53.85 -9.46
C GLU A 672 26.24 54.99 -8.45
N VAL A 673 24.97 55.38 -8.24
CA VAL A 673 24.59 56.34 -7.20
C VAL A 673 23.83 55.58 -6.12
N ILE A 674 24.46 55.40 -4.96
CA ILE A 674 23.79 54.86 -3.76
C ILE A 674 23.00 56.01 -3.12
N ARG A 675 21.66 55.92 -3.15
CA ARG A 675 20.78 56.90 -2.48
C ARG A 675 20.71 56.57 -0.98
N GLU A 676 21.47 57.28 -0.15
CA GLU A 676 21.29 57.22 1.32
C GLU A 676 20.01 57.98 1.71
N GLU A 677 18.93 57.26 1.99
CA GLU A 677 17.79 57.83 2.71
C GLU A 677 18.10 57.93 4.21
N ARG A 678 18.43 59.14 4.66
CA ARG A 678 18.54 59.49 6.07
C ARG A 678 17.14 59.47 6.70
N LYS A 679 16.77 58.37 7.36
CA LYS A 679 15.58 58.33 8.24
C LYS A 679 15.81 59.24 9.44
N GLU A 680 15.17 60.42 9.44
CA GLU A 680 15.00 61.21 10.65
C GLU A 680 14.16 60.42 11.65
N VAL A 681 14.76 60.15 12.81
CA VAL A 681 14.11 59.54 13.97
C VAL A 681 13.28 60.63 14.65
N ALA A 682 11.96 60.55 14.55
CA ALA A 682 11.07 61.34 15.40
C ALA A 682 11.16 60.85 16.86
N PRO A 683 11.21 61.75 17.86
CA PRO A 683 11.51 61.38 19.24
C PRO A 683 10.30 60.74 19.94
N ASN A 684 10.58 59.71 20.72
CA ASN A 684 9.67 59.11 21.70
C ASN A 684 9.07 60.17 22.63
N THR A 685 7.76 60.14 22.80
CA THR A 685 7.08 60.70 23.98
C THR A 685 6.18 59.62 24.60
N HIS A 686 6.63 59.19 25.78
CA HIS A 686 6.02 58.46 26.90
C HIS A 686 4.70 57.69 26.73
#